data_AF-A0A973EKE9-F1
#
_entry.id   AF-A0A973EKE9-F1
#
_cell.length_a   1.000
_cell.length_b   1.000
_cell.length_c   1.000
_cell.angle_alpha   90.00
_cell.angle_beta   90.00
_cell.angle_gamma   90.00
#
_symmetry.space_group_name_H-M   'P 1'
#
loop_
_entity.id
_entity.type
_entity.pdbx_description
1 polymer ?
#
loop_
_entity_poly.entity_id
_entity_poly.type
_entity_poly.pdbx_seq_one_letter_code
_entity_poly.pdbx_strand_id
1 'polypeptide(L)'
;MTKEQKFYNSLQDIFIGAKIEGQGGFVNLMKIKSNYYSKIEKILKEDIEKALNQYPTFREELFDKLYTFFNRYFTESGSIYFNSTPFHNNIYEKVYTDDKDVILFWKTQMLYYVKTDRIFKSIPVEFDNYKFYFDASTIENKKANEKRSLIYELKEVKEDKTIIFNVYYSEKGRVTKTEDILKELKKKEIKLDEETLERAFRIFERQSEVDFFINKNAKAFLQEQFKLWSYQYFWEGAKEWSADRVNELQILKDIAFKIIDFISQFEDELVKIWNKPKFVKNSNYVITLDRIKDIHVVEKILNHQSIQEQIKEWQELGIVEESFDKNKIIENDVFGKKVNAKFQFLPIDTKYFKDLEFEILNLFDDLDKSLDGWLIKSENYQALNTILPKFKEKVQTIYIDPPFNLDSSDQFLYRTNYKDANWATLLENRLRIAREWLNERGSIFVRCDYNGNWIVRCLMDDIFDGNFINEIAVGKTAGKKKTGLSLSYTKDNLFFYAKNPEYIINETIKETYDYSFYKKIIKILEKNNFNNKNKLSDILLNNLFWVDLDHRPGERQTNKSRKLLGIEFSPPKGRHWIKSQEKLDQLYKEGKARLKDKVTEKIYYKESELNSLKNNDNLIIQVFLDNEIITDNWTDINGYSQASGFQTENSEIVLKRSIETASNKTDLILDFFLGSGTTIAVAHKLGRKWIGVEMGEHFYSVVLPRMKKVLFYDKSGISKEVKEYQGGGFFKYYELEQYEETLANTVYENYDLFIIGDKSPYEQYVFMKDEKMLRAFEIDYENKKVNVDLSKLYQNIDIAETLSNLTGKWIKKITQNQVEFPDGSIVNIKDLDYKSIKQLIWWE
;
A
#
# COMPACT_ATOMS: atom_id res chain seq x y z
N MET A 1 24.52 -12.91 37.36
CA MET A 1 23.44 -11.94 37.61
C MET A 1 22.38 -12.57 38.48
N THR A 2 21.92 -11.84 39.51
CA THR A 2 20.72 -12.21 40.29
C THR A 2 19.46 -12.14 39.43
N LYS A 3 18.35 -12.76 39.84
CA LYS A 3 17.08 -12.70 39.08
C LYS A 3 16.51 -11.28 39.01
N GLU A 4 16.68 -10.53 40.10
CA GLU A 4 16.39 -9.10 40.16
C GLU A 4 17.19 -8.31 39.12
N GLN A 5 18.52 -8.54 39.02
CA GLN A 5 19.34 -7.90 37.99
C GLN A 5 18.89 -8.30 36.59
N LYS A 6 18.53 -9.57 36.35
CA LYS A 6 18.01 -10.01 35.04
C LYS A 6 16.70 -9.29 34.69
N PHE A 7 15.78 -9.15 35.65
CA PHE A 7 14.52 -8.45 35.45
C PHE A 7 14.71 -6.97 35.08
N TYR A 8 15.47 -6.22 35.88
CA TYR A 8 15.70 -4.81 35.61
C TYR A 8 16.53 -4.59 34.35
N ASN A 9 17.49 -5.46 34.04
CA ASN A 9 18.24 -5.38 32.79
C ASN A 9 17.36 -5.68 31.58
N SER A 10 16.46 -6.67 31.65
CA SER A 10 15.51 -6.90 30.56
C SER A 10 14.59 -5.71 30.35
N LEU A 11 14.03 -5.14 31.42
CA LEU A 11 13.25 -3.89 31.30
C LEU A 11 14.10 -2.74 30.75
N GLN A 12 15.33 -2.59 31.21
CA GLN A 12 16.24 -1.57 30.71
C GLN A 12 16.56 -1.78 29.23
N ASP A 13 16.82 -3.01 28.79
CA ASP A 13 17.10 -3.34 27.39
C ASP A 13 15.88 -3.06 26.50
N ILE A 14 14.65 -3.25 27.01
CA ILE A 14 13.39 -2.96 26.32
C ILE A 14 13.21 -1.45 26.06
N PHE A 15 13.54 -0.62 27.05
CA PHE A 15 13.29 0.82 26.98
C PHE A 15 14.51 1.65 26.56
N ILE A 16 15.69 1.34 27.07
CA ILE A 16 16.92 2.07 26.78
C ILE A 16 17.61 1.47 25.55
N GLY A 17 17.64 0.14 25.43
CA GLY A 17 18.55 -0.54 24.51
C GLY A 17 20.01 -0.12 24.76
N ALA A 18 20.83 -0.10 23.70
CA ALA A 18 22.14 0.54 23.78
C ALA A 18 21.99 2.07 23.72
N LYS A 19 22.89 2.81 24.37
CA LYS A 19 22.92 4.28 24.27
C LYS A 19 23.28 4.67 22.84
N ILE A 20 22.34 5.27 22.11
CA ILE A 20 22.50 5.69 20.72
C ILE A 20 22.61 7.20 20.65
N GLU A 21 23.72 7.73 20.11
CA GLU A 21 23.87 9.15 19.78
C GLU A 21 23.63 9.37 18.28
N GLY A 22 23.13 10.54 17.89
CA GLY A 22 22.78 10.83 16.50
C GLY A 22 21.50 11.65 16.34
N GLN A 23 21.10 11.86 15.08
CA GLN A 23 19.90 12.58 14.67
C GLN A 23 18.98 11.67 13.84
N GLY A 24 17.67 11.63 14.08
CA GLY A 24 16.72 10.80 13.31
C GLY A 24 15.49 10.43 14.13
N GLY A 25 14.41 9.97 13.49
CA GLY A 25 13.16 9.64 14.17
C GLY A 25 13.32 8.49 15.14
N PHE A 26 13.86 7.36 14.68
CA PHE A 26 14.20 6.22 15.54
C PHE A 26 15.20 6.56 16.66
N VAL A 27 16.26 7.33 16.38
CA VAL A 27 17.23 7.75 17.42
C VAL A 27 16.54 8.60 18.48
N ASN A 28 15.64 9.49 18.06
CA ASN A 28 14.86 10.30 18.98
C ASN A 28 13.90 9.42 19.80
N LEU A 29 13.20 8.48 19.16
CA LEU A 29 12.37 7.48 19.83
C LEU A 29 13.12 6.76 20.96
N MET A 30 14.35 6.30 20.73
CA MET A 30 15.17 5.62 21.74
C MET A 30 15.58 6.55 22.89
N LYS A 31 15.91 7.82 22.60
CA LYS A 31 16.18 8.82 23.65
C LYS A 31 14.95 9.06 24.52
N ILE A 32 13.78 9.16 23.91
CA ILE A 32 12.50 9.39 24.58
C ILE A 32 12.15 8.19 25.47
N LYS A 33 12.24 6.96 24.94
CA LYS A 33 12.03 5.73 25.72
C LYS A 33 12.98 5.66 26.92
N SER A 34 14.26 5.96 26.72
CA SER A 34 15.28 5.94 27.77
C SER A 34 14.99 6.96 28.88
N ASN A 35 14.69 8.20 28.49
CA ASN A 35 14.33 9.27 29.43
C ASN A 35 13.06 8.91 30.21
N TYR A 36 12.06 8.33 29.55
CA TYR A 36 10.82 7.90 30.19
C TYR A 36 11.06 6.77 31.22
N TYR A 37 11.83 5.74 30.84
CA TYR A 37 12.15 4.64 31.73
C TYR A 37 12.96 5.07 32.95
N SER A 38 13.97 5.93 32.79
CA SER A 38 14.80 6.38 33.92
C SER A 38 13.99 7.04 35.06
N LYS A 39 12.89 7.71 34.72
CA LYS A 39 12.00 8.36 35.70
C LYS A 39 11.12 7.34 36.42
N ILE A 40 10.59 6.36 35.69
CA ILE A 40 9.65 5.37 36.23
C ILE A 40 10.39 4.25 36.97
N GLU A 41 11.62 3.91 36.58
CA GLU A 41 12.42 2.87 37.22
C GLU A 41 12.56 3.11 38.72
N LYS A 42 12.79 4.36 39.14
CA LYS A 42 12.91 4.73 40.55
C LYS A 42 11.59 4.48 41.31
N ILE A 43 10.47 4.91 40.74
CA ILE A 43 9.13 4.77 41.34
C ILE A 43 8.75 3.29 41.43
N LEU A 44 9.05 2.51 40.38
CA LEU A 44 8.80 1.07 40.34
C LEU A 44 9.61 0.34 41.43
N LYS A 45 10.89 0.70 41.62
CA LYS A 45 11.73 0.15 42.69
C LYS A 45 11.13 0.45 44.08
N GLU A 46 10.75 1.69 44.33
CA GLU A 46 10.13 2.10 45.60
C GLU A 46 8.81 1.35 45.87
N ASP A 47 7.96 1.19 44.86
CA ASP A 47 6.70 0.44 44.95
C ASP A 47 6.91 -1.05 45.21
N ILE A 48 7.90 -1.67 44.57
CA ILE A 48 8.25 -3.09 44.78
C ILE A 48 8.78 -3.30 46.20
N GLU A 49 9.70 -2.44 46.69
CA GLU A 49 10.19 -2.53 48.07
C GLU A 49 9.05 -2.39 49.08
N LYS A 50 8.16 -1.42 48.86
CA LYS A 50 7.00 -1.21 49.73
C LYS A 50 6.08 -2.42 49.78
N ALA A 51 5.83 -3.06 48.64
CA ALA A 51 5.01 -4.26 48.55
C ALA A 51 5.66 -5.49 49.21
N LEU A 52 6.99 -5.61 49.13
CA LEU A 52 7.74 -6.74 49.68
C LEU A 52 8.04 -6.64 51.18
N ASN A 53 7.84 -5.47 51.81
CA ASN A 53 8.09 -5.28 53.25
C ASN A 53 7.40 -6.33 54.14
N GLN A 54 6.20 -6.78 53.77
CA GLN A 54 5.43 -7.78 54.52
C GLN A 54 5.78 -9.23 54.11
N TYR A 55 6.39 -9.42 52.93
CA TYR A 55 6.66 -10.73 52.32
C TYR A 55 8.07 -10.80 51.70
N PRO A 56 9.15 -10.67 52.50
CA PRO A 56 10.52 -10.57 51.99
C PRO A 56 11.00 -11.85 51.28
N THR A 57 10.48 -13.02 51.69
CA THR A 57 10.81 -14.32 51.08
C THR A 57 10.28 -14.47 49.66
N PHE A 58 9.27 -13.69 49.28
CA PHE A 58 8.66 -13.71 47.95
C PHE A 58 9.50 -12.98 46.89
N ARG A 59 10.50 -12.18 47.29
CA ARG A 59 11.30 -11.33 46.39
C ARG A 59 11.88 -12.08 45.18
N GLU A 60 12.55 -13.21 45.42
CA GLU A 60 13.18 -14.00 44.35
C GLU A 60 12.14 -14.59 43.38
N GLU A 61 10.99 -15.03 43.90
CA GLU A 61 9.89 -15.55 43.08
C GLU A 61 9.22 -14.43 42.28
N LEU A 62 8.94 -13.28 42.89
CA LEU A 62 8.38 -12.11 42.21
C LEU A 62 9.21 -11.73 40.98
N PHE A 63 10.52 -11.53 41.14
CA PHE A 63 11.38 -11.14 40.03
C PHE A 63 11.52 -12.23 38.97
N ASP A 64 11.58 -13.51 39.36
CA ASP A 64 11.56 -14.65 38.42
C ASP A 64 10.32 -14.63 37.53
N LYS A 65 9.15 -14.41 38.15
CA LYS A 65 7.86 -14.44 37.47
C LYS A 65 7.63 -13.23 36.60
N LEU A 66 7.97 -12.03 37.08
CA LEU A 66 7.92 -10.82 36.27
C LEU A 66 8.85 -10.93 35.05
N TYR A 67 10.11 -11.35 35.25
CA TYR A 67 11.05 -11.57 34.14
C TYR A 67 10.50 -12.60 33.14
N THR A 68 10.05 -13.75 33.64
CA THR A 68 9.55 -14.84 32.80
C THR A 68 8.32 -14.45 31.99
N PHE A 69 7.43 -13.62 32.54
CA PHE A 69 6.26 -13.13 31.83
C PHE A 69 6.67 -12.12 30.75
N PHE A 70 7.35 -11.05 31.14
CA PHE A 70 7.64 -9.93 30.24
C PHE A 70 8.61 -10.29 29.11
N ASN A 71 9.64 -11.10 29.38
CA ASN A 71 10.60 -11.53 28.37
C ASN A 71 9.96 -12.34 27.21
N ARG A 72 8.73 -12.84 27.36
CA ARG A 72 7.97 -13.54 26.30
C ARG A 72 7.35 -12.60 25.28
N TYR A 73 6.99 -11.39 25.69
CA TYR A 73 6.16 -10.46 24.91
C TYR A 73 6.92 -9.22 24.42
N PHE A 74 8.20 -9.11 24.75
CA PHE A 74 9.03 -8.00 24.31
C PHE A 74 10.15 -8.48 23.42
N THR A 75 10.35 -7.74 22.34
CA THR A 75 11.47 -7.96 21.42
C THR A 75 12.70 -7.19 21.84
N GLU A 76 13.83 -7.52 21.23
CA GLU A 76 15.08 -6.78 21.37
C GLU A 76 15.00 -5.29 20.95
N SER A 77 13.98 -4.92 20.18
CA SER A 77 13.69 -3.53 19.77
C SER A 77 12.66 -2.83 20.67
N GLY A 78 12.18 -3.53 21.71
CA GLY A 78 11.14 -3.05 22.61
C GLY A 78 9.77 -2.89 21.95
N SER A 79 9.47 -3.68 20.92
CA SER A 79 8.10 -3.85 20.39
C SER A 79 7.32 -4.84 21.25
N ILE A 80 5.99 -4.70 21.29
CA ILE A 80 5.12 -5.49 22.16
C ILE A 80 4.28 -6.47 21.33
N TYR A 81 4.75 -7.72 21.23
CA TYR A 81 4.04 -8.81 20.57
C TYR A 81 4.61 -10.17 21.01
N PHE A 82 4.04 -11.28 20.54
CA PHE A 82 4.57 -12.62 20.83
C PHE A 82 6.02 -12.77 20.33
N ASN A 83 6.99 -12.62 21.22
CA ASN A 83 8.43 -12.70 20.88
C ASN A 83 8.97 -14.13 21.05
N SER A 84 8.56 -14.82 22.11
CA SER A 84 8.98 -16.20 22.38
C SER A 84 7.89 -16.96 23.14
N THR A 85 7.36 -18.04 22.55
CA THR A 85 6.41 -18.95 23.21
C THR A 85 7.08 -20.32 23.42
N PRO A 86 7.44 -20.72 24.65
CA PRO A 86 7.97 -22.05 24.89
C PRO A 86 6.94 -23.14 24.56
N PHE A 87 7.36 -24.20 23.87
CA PHE A 87 6.53 -25.30 23.38
C PHE A 87 5.55 -25.94 24.37
N HIS A 88 5.89 -25.92 25.67
CA HIS A 88 5.08 -26.53 26.73
C HIS A 88 3.97 -25.62 27.25
N ASN A 89 3.97 -24.32 26.89
CA ASN A 89 3.00 -23.33 27.35
C ASN A 89 1.92 -23.02 26.29
N ASN A 90 1.61 -24.02 25.46
CA ASN A 90 0.62 -23.94 24.39
C ASN A 90 -0.82 -23.83 24.96
N ILE A 91 -1.20 -22.63 25.40
CA ILE A 91 -2.55 -22.37 25.92
C ILE A 91 -3.60 -22.47 24.79
N TYR A 92 -3.20 -22.27 23.52
CA TYR A 92 -4.13 -22.25 22.38
C TYR A 92 -3.66 -22.93 21.07
N GLU A 93 -2.40 -23.39 20.93
CA GLU A 93 -1.88 -23.81 19.62
C GLU A 93 -0.90 -24.97 19.70
N LYS A 94 -0.91 -25.88 18.72
CA LYS A 94 0.07 -26.96 18.61
C LYS A 94 1.27 -26.45 17.80
N VAL A 95 2.38 -26.13 18.47
CA VAL A 95 3.65 -25.75 17.82
C VAL A 95 4.27 -27.01 17.18
N TYR A 96 4.88 -26.88 15.99
CA TYR A 96 5.51 -28.00 15.29
C TYR A 96 7.05 -27.99 15.41
N THR A 97 7.71 -26.81 15.55
CA THR A 97 9.16 -26.65 15.87
C THR A 97 9.49 -25.24 16.44
N ASP A 98 10.60 -25.10 17.20
CA ASP A 98 10.99 -23.87 17.97
C ASP A 98 11.22 -22.64 17.07
N ASP A 99 11.47 -22.85 15.78
CA ASP A 99 11.66 -21.86 14.72
C ASP A 99 10.35 -21.48 14.00
N LYS A 100 9.23 -22.12 14.36
CA LYS A 100 7.91 -21.97 13.73
C LYS A 100 6.80 -21.83 14.77
N ASP A 101 6.89 -20.79 15.58
CA ASP A 101 5.78 -20.28 16.39
C ASP A 101 4.68 -19.70 15.47
N VAL A 102 3.89 -20.63 14.95
CA VAL A 102 2.53 -20.61 14.38
C VAL A 102 2.14 -19.47 13.41
N ILE A 103 1.87 -19.92 12.19
CA ILE A 103 1.23 -19.25 11.05
C ILE A 103 -0.22 -18.87 11.41
N LEU A 104 -0.42 -17.94 12.36
CA LEU A 104 -1.76 -17.50 12.75
C LEU A 104 -1.83 -15.98 12.85
N PHE A 105 -2.65 -15.42 11.96
CA PHE A 105 -2.99 -14.00 11.86
C PHE A 105 -3.42 -13.37 13.20
N TRP A 106 -4.06 -14.14 14.09
CA TRP A 106 -4.51 -13.67 15.41
C TRP A 106 -3.41 -13.07 16.28
N LYS A 107 -2.17 -13.59 16.20
CA LYS A 107 -1.04 -13.09 17.00
C LYS A 107 -0.58 -11.69 16.60
N THR A 108 -0.84 -11.30 15.35
CA THR A 108 -0.39 -10.03 14.79
C THR A 108 -1.53 -9.07 14.46
N GLN A 109 -2.79 -9.50 14.58
CA GLN A 109 -3.99 -8.69 14.33
C GLN A 109 -4.01 -7.38 15.16
N MET A 110 -3.49 -7.44 16.38
CA MET A 110 -3.38 -6.29 17.29
C MET A 110 -2.21 -5.37 16.96
N LEU A 111 -1.52 -5.55 15.84
CA LEU A 111 -0.34 -4.77 15.50
C LEU A 111 -0.60 -3.88 14.28
N TYR A 112 0.01 -2.70 14.28
CA TYR A 112 0.28 -1.93 13.08
C TYR A 112 1.62 -2.36 12.51
N TYR A 113 1.62 -2.66 11.21
CA TYR A 113 2.88 -2.83 10.48
C TYR A 113 3.41 -1.45 10.05
N VAL A 114 4.51 -1.01 10.67
CA VAL A 114 5.20 0.24 10.31
C VAL A 114 6.29 -0.09 9.29
N LYS A 115 6.11 0.39 8.06
CA LYS A 115 7.13 0.31 7.03
C LYS A 115 8.02 1.55 7.13
N THR A 116 9.29 1.35 7.51
CA THR A 116 10.27 2.44 7.57
C THR A 116 11.31 2.30 6.45
N ASP A 117 11.71 3.42 5.85
CA ASP A 117 12.86 3.46 4.97
C ASP A 117 14.15 3.27 5.77
N ARG A 118 15.12 2.52 5.21
CA ARG A 118 16.41 2.29 5.87
C ARG A 118 17.31 3.50 5.71
N ILE A 119 17.62 4.17 6.81
CA ILE A 119 18.62 5.23 6.84
C ILE A 119 19.66 4.88 7.90
N PHE A 120 20.78 4.30 7.48
CA PHE A 120 21.93 4.08 8.36
C PHE A 120 22.67 5.40 8.56
N LYS A 121 22.88 5.80 9.81
CA LYS A 121 23.70 6.95 10.18
C LYS A 121 24.91 6.53 10.99
N SER A 122 25.95 7.34 10.92
CA SER A 122 27.15 7.13 11.72
C SER A 122 26.82 7.38 13.20
N ILE A 123 27.16 6.42 14.08
CA ILE A 123 26.87 6.53 15.52
C ILE A 123 28.01 5.96 16.37
N PRO A 124 28.21 6.51 17.58
CA PRO A 124 28.91 5.80 18.64
C PRO A 124 27.98 4.79 19.34
N VAL A 125 28.56 3.69 19.79
CA VAL A 125 27.90 2.65 20.58
C VAL A 125 28.79 2.32 21.78
N GLU A 126 28.24 2.39 23.00
CA GLU A 126 28.98 2.13 24.23
C GLU A 126 28.21 1.16 25.14
N PHE A 127 28.85 0.05 25.50
CA PHE A 127 28.34 -0.95 26.45
C PHE A 127 29.49 -1.83 26.97
N ASP A 128 29.32 -2.49 28.12
CA ASP A 128 30.30 -3.39 28.74
C ASP A 128 31.73 -2.82 28.85
N ASN A 129 31.86 -1.50 29.04
CA ASN A 129 33.11 -0.74 29.07
C ASN A 129 33.89 -0.66 27.73
N TYR A 130 33.27 -1.01 26.60
CA TYR A 130 33.82 -0.81 25.26
C TYR A 130 33.16 0.36 24.55
N LYS A 131 33.96 1.08 23.76
CA LYS A 131 33.50 2.18 22.90
C LYS A 131 33.68 1.80 21.44
N PHE A 132 32.59 1.82 20.70
CA PHE A 132 32.55 1.57 19.26
C PHE A 132 32.10 2.84 18.54
N TYR A 133 32.58 3.05 17.31
CA TYR A 133 32.08 4.07 16.41
C TYR A 133 31.89 3.47 15.03
N PHE A 134 30.69 3.60 14.49
CA PHE A 134 30.35 3.12 13.16
C PHE A 134 30.21 4.30 12.20
N ASP A 135 31.04 4.32 11.18
CA ASP A 135 31.08 5.33 10.12
C ASP A 135 30.26 4.85 8.92
N ALA A 136 29.05 5.40 8.77
CA ALA A 136 28.08 5.07 7.73
C ALA A 136 28.04 6.14 6.61
N SER A 137 28.97 7.09 6.60
CA SER A 137 28.99 8.21 5.64
C SER A 137 28.88 7.81 4.16
N THR A 138 29.35 6.60 3.80
CA THR A 138 29.29 6.07 2.43
C THR A 138 27.90 5.52 2.03
N ILE A 139 27.03 5.27 3.00
CA ILE A 139 25.68 4.74 2.82
C ILE A 139 24.58 5.71 3.29
N GLU A 140 24.91 6.75 4.07
CA GLU A 140 24.00 7.77 4.62
C GLU A 140 23.14 8.49 3.57
N ASN A 141 23.70 8.77 2.38
CA ASN A 141 22.99 9.47 1.29
C ASN A 141 22.39 8.53 0.24
N LYS A 142 22.61 7.22 0.37
CA LYS A 142 22.00 6.22 -0.50
C LYS A 142 20.72 5.75 0.18
N LYS A 143 19.59 6.39 -0.14
CA LYS A 143 18.26 5.91 0.23
C LYS A 143 18.09 4.49 -0.31
N ALA A 144 18.24 3.50 0.57
CA ALA A 144 18.19 2.11 0.17
C ALA A 144 16.76 1.60 0.33
N ASN A 145 16.06 1.47 -0.79
CA ASN A 145 14.88 0.61 -0.88
C ASN A 145 15.27 -0.89 -0.88
N GLU A 146 16.56 -1.20 -0.76
CA GLU A 146 17.13 -2.55 -0.87
C GLU A 146 17.61 -3.04 0.50
N LYS A 147 17.17 -4.24 0.91
CA LYS A 147 17.80 -4.96 2.04
C LYS A 147 19.16 -5.53 1.62
N ARG A 148 20.16 -4.68 1.34
CA ARG A 148 21.56 -5.15 1.20
C ARG A 148 22.13 -5.44 2.60
N SER A 149 22.72 -6.61 2.79
CA SER A 149 23.42 -6.93 4.04
C SER A 149 24.56 -5.95 4.27
N LEU A 150 24.82 -5.60 5.54
CA LEU A 150 25.93 -4.71 5.88
C LEU A 150 27.23 -5.48 6.04
N ILE A 151 28.33 -4.79 5.75
CA ILE A 151 29.69 -5.26 5.99
C ILE A 151 30.40 -4.25 6.87
N TYR A 152 31.11 -4.78 7.87
CA TYR A 152 31.92 -4.00 8.80
C TYR A 152 33.40 -4.20 8.50
N GLU A 153 34.12 -3.10 8.34
CA GLU A 153 35.57 -3.11 8.20
C GLU A 153 36.20 -2.30 9.32
N LEU A 154 37.10 -2.91 10.09
CA LEU A 154 37.86 -2.20 11.11
C LEU A 154 38.72 -1.12 10.44
N LYS A 155 38.42 0.15 10.71
CA LYS A 155 39.14 1.32 10.21
C LYS A 155 40.37 1.58 11.07
N GLU A 156 40.15 1.81 12.35
CA GLU A 156 41.20 2.10 13.33
C GLU A 156 40.73 1.89 14.77
N VAL A 157 41.66 2.03 15.72
CA VAL A 157 41.37 2.09 17.15
C VAL A 157 42.05 3.34 17.68
N LYS A 158 41.30 4.25 18.29
CA LYS A 158 41.79 5.52 18.84
C LYS A 158 42.58 5.32 20.14
N GLU A 159 43.31 6.35 20.55
CA GLU A 159 44.11 6.36 21.79
C GLU A 159 43.26 6.13 23.05
N ASP A 160 42.00 6.57 23.02
CA ASP A 160 41.02 6.34 24.09
C ASP A 160 40.38 4.94 24.06
N LYS A 161 40.91 4.04 23.23
CA LYS A 161 40.44 2.67 22.95
C LYS A 161 39.09 2.59 22.22
N THR A 162 38.63 3.67 21.59
CA THR A 162 37.44 3.62 20.72
C THR A 162 37.72 2.84 19.45
N ILE A 163 36.92 1.82 19.15
CA ILE A 163 37.03 0.93 17.99
C ILE A 163 36.18 1.49 16.84
N ILE A 164 36.79 1.82 15.71
CA ILE A 164 36.10 2.44 14.58
C ILE A 164 35.88 1.45 13.44
N PHE A 165 34.64 1.32 12.99
CA PHE A 165 34.25 0.53 11.82
C PHE A 165 33.77 1.44 10.68
N ASN A 166 34.22 1.17 9.45
CA ASN A 166 33.52 1.63 8.26
C ASN A 166 32.39 0.66 7.95
N VAL A 167 31.24 1.21 7.55
CA VAL A 167 30.04 0.44 7.21
C VAL A 167 29.74 0.58 5.72
N TYR A 168 29.52 -0.56 5.07
CA TYR A 168 29.20 -0.64 3.64
C TYR A 168 28.02 -1.56 3.38
N TYR A 169 27.37 -1.39 2.23
CA TYR A 169 26.51 -2.42 1.66
C TYR A 169 27.35 -3.56 1.07
N SER A 170 26.89 -4.79 1.25
CA SER A 170 27.47 -5.95 0.59
C SER A 170 27.25 -5.87 -0.91
N GLU A 171 28.35 -6.04 -1.65
CA GLU A 171 28.36 -6.14 -3.10
C GLU A 171 29.04 -7.46 -3.48
N LYS A 172 28.41 -8.21 -4.40
CA LYS A 172 28.95 -9.46 -4.97
C LYS A 172 29.29 -10.55 -3.93
N GLY A 173 28.47 -10.67 -2.87
CA GLY A 173 28.61 -11.74 -1.86
C GLY A 173 29.74 -11.52 -0.86
N ARG A 174 30.24 -10.30 -0.73
CA ARG A 174 31.24 -9.93 0.28
C ARG A 174 30.62 -10.05 1.68
N VAL A 175 31.40 -10.51 2.67
CA VAL A 175 30.98 -10.70 4.07
C VAL A 175 31.98 -10.07 5.04
N THR A 176 31.49 -9.72 6.24
CA THR A 176 32.34 -9.26 7.36
C THR A 176 33.31 -10.37 7.79
N LYS A 177 34.59 -10.03 7.92
CA LYS A 177 35.63 -10.99 8.35
C LYS A 177 35.88 -10.89 9.84
N THR A 178 34.94 -11.40 10.64
CA THR A 178 34.94 -11.28 12.12
C THR A 178 36.23 -11.81 12.76
N GLU A 179 36.73 -12.97 12.31
CA GLU A 179 37.98 -13.54 12.84
C GLU A 179 39.20 -12.63 12.63
N ASP A 180 39.28 -11.95 11.50
CA ASP A 180 40.40 -11.06 11.17
C ASP A 180 40.34 -9.79 12.03
N ILE A 181 39.13 -9.27 12.26
CA ILE A 181 38.88 -8.13 13.16
C ILE A 181 39.33 -8.48 14.58
N LEU A 182 38.91 -9.65 15.11
CA LEU A 182 39.28 -10.10 16.46
C LEU A 182 40.80 -10.28 16.61
N LYS A 183 41.48 -10.82 15.58
CA LYS A 183 42.94 -10.94 15.56
C LYS A 183 43.63 -9.58 15.63
N GLU A 184 43.15 -8.59 14.87
CA GLU A 184 43.71 -7.23 14.88
C GLU A 184 43.45 -6.50 16.20
N LEU A 185 42.26 -6.63 16.80
CA LEU A 185 41.96 -6.05 18.11
C LEU A 185 42.84 -6.65 19.22
N LYS A 186 43.09 -7.97 19.15
CA LYS A 186 43.98 -8.66 20.09
C LYS A 186 45.43 -8.17 19.99
N LYS A 187 45.92 -7.84 18.79
CA LYS A 187 47.25 -7.22 18.61
C LYS A 187 47.35 -5.84 19.25
N LYS A 188 46.23 -5.13 19.38
CA LYS A 188 46.11 -3.81 20.02
C LYS A 188 45.72 -3.87 21.50
N GLU A 189 45.92 -5.01 22.16
CA GLU A 189 45.62 -5.24 23.58
C GLU A 189 44.14 -5.07 23.97
N ILE A 190 43.22 -5.11 23.01
CA ILE A 190 41.77 -5.13 23.28
C ILE A 190 41.31 -6.59 23.29
N LYS A 191 40.93 -7.08 24.47
CA LYS A 191 40.29 -8.40 24.62
C LYS A 191 38.80 -8.25 24.37
N LEU A 192 38.35 -8.59 23.18
CA LEU A 192 36.95 -8.62 22.78
C LEU A 192 36.62 -10.05 22.32
N ASP A 193 35.48 -10.61 22.72
CA ASP A 193 35.00 -11.89 22.20
C ASP A 193 34.04 -11.68 21.01
N GLU A 194 33.76 -12.76 20.30
CA GLU A 194 32.89 -12.75 19.13
C GLU A 194 31.46 -12.32 19.48
N GLU A 195 30.92 -12.78 20.60
CA GLU A 195 29.57 -12.45 21.06
C GLU A 195 29.41 -10.93 21.30
N THR A 196 30.38 -10.29 21.94
CA THR A 196 30.39 -8.84 22.20
C THR A 196 30.56 -8.05 20.91
N LEU A 197 31.39 -8.52 19.96
CA LEU A 197 31.57 -7.88 18.66
C LEU A 197 30.30 -7.98 17.80
N GLU A 198 29.67 -9.15 17.75
CA GLU A 198 28.39 -9.36 17.08
C GLU A 198 27.27 -8.58 17.75
N ARG A 199 27.29 -8.44 19.08
CA ARG A 199 26.37 -7.56 19.81
C ARG A 199 26.55 -6.10 19.38
N ALA A 200 27.78 -5.62 19.20
CA ALA A 200 28.05 -4.27 18.71
C ALA A 200 27.50 -4.05 17.27
N PHE A 201 27.71 -5.01 16.37
CA PHE A 201 27.13 -4.97 15.02
C PHE A 201 25.60 -4.98 15.06
N ARG A 202 24.99 -5.90 15.83
CA ARG A 202 23.53 -5.93 16.02
C ARG A 202 23.00 -4.60 16.55
N ILE A 203 23.68 -3.99 17.51
CA ILE A 203 23.30 -2.67 18.03
C ILE A 203 23.35 -1.59 16.94
N PHE A 204 24.35 -1.60 16.07
CA PHE A 204 24.41 -0.68 14.94
C PHE A 204 23.28 -0.92 13.92
N GLU A 205 23.01 -2.18 13.59
CA GLU A 205 21.96 -2.59 12.63
C GLU A 205 20.56 -2.21 13.10
N ARG A 206 20.34 -2.12 14.43
CA ARG A 206 19.09 -1.66 15.04
C ARG A 206 18.73 -0.22 14.66
N GLN A 207 19.65 0.59 14.14
CA GLN A 207 19.34 1.97 13.73
C GLN A 207 18.31 2.09 12.61
N SER A 208 18.16 1.06 11.78
CA SER A 208 17.36 1.17 10.57
C SER A 208 16.65 -0.10 10.13
N GLU A 209 16.89 -1.23 10.83
CA GLU A 209 16.15 -2.46 10.59
C GLU A 209 15.33 -2.83 11.81
N VAL A 210 14.16 -2.25 11.93
CA VAL A 210 13.05 -3.07 12.41
C VAL A 210 11.83 -2.63 11.60
N ASP A 211 11.33 -3.53 10.76
CA ASP A 211 9.90 -3.49 10.46
C ASP A 211 9.19 -3.54 11.81
N PHE A 212 8.82 -2.37 12.32
CA PHE A 212 8.43 -2.18 13.70
C PHE A 212 6.93 -2.42 13.81
N PHE A 213 6.54 -3.17 14.83
CA PHE A 213 5.14 -3.32 15.16
C PHE A 213 4.81 -2.38 16.30
N ILE A 214 3.77 -1.58 16.08
CA ILE A 214 3.11 -0.84 17.17
C ILE A 214 1.90 -1.66 17.59
N ASN A 215 1.81 -2.05 18.85
CA ASN A 215 0.63 -2.69 19.39
C ASN A 215 -0.51 -1.68 19.51
N LYS A 216 -1.62 -1.94 18.82
CA LYS A 216 -2.83 -1.11 18.79
C LYS A 216 -3.41 -0.88 20.19
N ASN A 217 -3.20 -1.81 21.13
CA ASN A 217 -3.63 -1.71 22.52
C ASN A 217 -2.78 -2.64 23.41
N ALA A 218 -1.57 -2.19 23.75
CA ALA A 218 -0.62 -2.95 24.55
C ALA A 218 -1.19 -3.33 25.93
N LYS A 219 -2.01 -2.46 26.53
CA LYS A 219 -2.60 -2.69 27.85
C LYS A 219 -3.53 -3.90 27.84
N ALA A 220 -4.52 -3.89 26.94
CA ALA A 220 -5.48 -4.99 26.83
C ALA A 220 -4.75 -6.29 26.48
N PHE A 221 -3.83 -6.23 25.52
CA PHE A 221 -3.02 -7.37 25.11
C PHE A 221 -2.24 -7.98 26.29
N LEU A 222 -1.38 -7.20 26.94
CA LEU A 222 -0.54 -7.71 28.03
C LEU A 222 -1.35 -8.13 29.26
N GLN A 223 -2.45 -7.45 29.58
CA GLN A 223 -3.32 -7.86 30.70
C GLN A 223 -4.03 -9.18 30.42
N GLU A 224 -4.50 -9.40 29.19
CA GLU A 224 -5.08 -10.69 28.77
C GLU A 224 -4.03 -11.79 28.85
N GLN A 225 -2.85 -11.56 28.28
CA GLN A 225 -1.74 -12.49 28.33
C GLN A 225 -1.31 -12.80 29.78
N PHE A 226 -1.29 -11.80 30.66
CA PHE A 226 -0.99 -11.99 32.08
C PHE A 226 -2.06 -12.83 32.77
N LYS A 227 -3.35 -12.60 32.50
CA LYS A 227 -4.45 -13.40 33.06
C LYS A 227 -4.33 -14.88 32.65
N LEU A 228 -4.04 -15.14 31.38
CA LEU A 228 -3.86 -16.49 30.86
C LEU A 228 -2.64 -17.19 31.47
N TRP A 229 -1.50 -16.48 31.49
CA TRP A 229 -0.25 -16.96 32.07
C TRP A 229 -0.37 -17.22 33.58
N SER A 230 -0.97 -16.28 34.31
CA SER A 230 -1.17 -16.39 35.76
C SER A 230 -2.09 -17.53 36.12
N TYR A 231 -3.14 -17.82 35.34
CA TYR A 231 -3.99 -18.98 35.57
C TYR A 231 -3.18 -20.28 35.62
N GLN A 232 -2.28 -20.51 34.66
CA GLN A 232 -1.44 -21.71 34.66
C GLN A 232 -0.55 -21.76 35.91
N TYR A 233 0.16 -20.68 36.19
CA TYR A 233 1.07 -20.61 37.35
C TYR A 233 0.34 -20.76 38.69
N PHE A 234 -0.85 -20.17 38.82
CA PHE A 234 -1.67 -20.21 40.03
C PHE A 234 -2.18 -21.63 40.31
N TRP A 235 -2.50 -22.40 39.26
CA TRP A 235 -3.04 -23.76 39.40
C TRP A 235 -1.99 -24.87 39.36
N GLU A 236 -0.86 -24.70 38.67
CA GLU A 236 0.22 -25.71 38.63
C GLU A 236 0.90 -25.93 39.99
N GLY A 237 0.83 -24.96 40.90
CA GLY A 237 1.49 -25.01 42.21
C GLY A 237 0.61 -25.31 43.42
N ALA A 238 -0.73 -25.29 43.29
CA ALA A 238 -1.61 -25.26 44.46
C ALA A 238 -2.26 -26.61 44.79
N LYS A 239 -1.82 -27.23 45.90
CA LYS A 239 -2.62 -28.28 46.61
C LYS A 239 -3.53 -27.68 47.69
N GLU A 240 -3.12 -26.57 48.30
CA GLU A 240 -3.87 -25.78 49.30
C GLU A 240 -3.57 -24.28 49.12
N TRP A 241 -4.53 -23.42 49.46
CA TRP A 241 -4.45 -21.96 49.30
C TRP A 241 -4.41 -21.26 50.66
N SER A 242 -3.23 -20.81 51.10
CA SER A 242 -3.08 -20.00 52.32
C SER A 242 -3.36 -18.52 52.07
N ALA A 243 -3.74 -17.78 53.10
CA ALA A 243 -3.96 -16.33 53.01
C ALA A 243 -2.68 -15.59 52.55
N ASP A 244 -1.52 -16.00 53.04
CA ASP A 244 -0.23 -15.44 52.63
C ASP A 244 0.06 -15.68 51.15
N ARG A 245 -0.22 -16.89 50.63
CA ARG A 245 -0.03 -17.17 49.20
C ARG A 245 -0.96 -16.33 48.32
N VAL A 246 -2.19 -16.12 48.74
CA VAL A 246 -3.13 -15.23 48.02
C VAL A 246 -2.60 -13.80 47.99
N ASN A 247 -2.07 -13.30 49.10
CA ASN A 247 -1.47 -11.96 49.16
C ASN A 247 -0.21 -11.83 48.29
N GLU A 248 0.69 -12.82 48.28
CA GLU A 248 1.85 -12.86 47.39
C GLU A 248 1.46 -12.76 45.91
N LEU A 249 0.45 -13.53 45.49
CA LEU A 249 -0.03 -13.53 44.11
C LEU A 249 -0.76 -12.22 43.75
N GLN A 250 -1.44 -11.61 44.72
CA GLN A 250 -2.02 -10.28 44.58
C GLN A 250 -0.91 -9.22 44.39
N ILE A 251 0.18 -9.28 45.15
CA ILE A 251 1.36 -8.42 44.97
C ILE A 251 1.95 -8.60 43.57
N LEU A 252 2.15 -9.83 43.10
CA LEU A 252 2.64 -10.10 41.76
C LEU A 252 1.75 -9.48 40.68
N LYS A 253 0.42 -9.66 40.79
CA LYS A 253 -0.55 -9.10 39.86
C LYS A 253 -0.51 -7.58 39.86
N ASP A 254 -0.48 -6.94 41.03
CA ASP A 254 -0.52 -5.48 41.15
C ASP A 254 0.76 -4.84 40.59
N ILE A 255 1.93 -5.42 40.89
CA ILE A 255 3.20 -4.97 40.30
C ILE A 255 3.24 -5.21 38.79
N ALA A 256 2.80 -6.37 38.31
CA ALA A 256 2.73 -6.65 36.87
C ALA A 256 1.81 -5.66 36.15
N PHE A 257 0.65 -5.33 36.73
CA PHE A 257 -0.30 -4.39 36.12
C PHE A 257 0.25 -2.97 36.09
N LYS A 258 0.95 -2.51 37.13
CA LYS A 258 1.67 -1.23 37.11
C LYS A 258 2.71 -1.17 36.00
N ILE A 259 3.48 -2.24 35.81
CA ILE A 259 4.48 -2.32 34.73
C ILE A 259 3.79 -2.32 33.36
N ILE A 260 2.69 -3.06 33.20
CA ILE A 260 1.89 -3.07 31.97
C ILE A 260 1.35 -1.68 31.67
N ASP A 261 0.78 -0.99 32.66
CA ASP A 261 0.25 0.37 32.50
C ASP A 261 1.35 1.34 32.07
N PHE A 262 2.53 1.26 32.70
CA PHE A 262 3.71 2.04 32.32
C PHE A 262 4.12 1.82 30.85
N ILE A 263 4.24 0.56 30.45
CA ILE A 263 4.63 0.16 29.09
C ILE A 263 3.59 0.63 28.07
N SER A 264 2.32 0.49 28.41
CA SER A 264 1.21 0.80 27.51
C SER A 264 1.10 2.29 27.22
N GLN A 265 1.36 3.17 28.20
CA GLN A 265 1.34 4.61 27.95
C GLN A 265 2.32 5.06 26.87
N PHE A 266 3.50 4.44 26.82
CA PHE A 266 4.48 4.74 25.79
C PHE A 266 4.03 4.20 24.43
N GLU A 267 3.49 2.97 24.40
CA GLU A 267 2.96 2.40 23.15
C GLU A 267 1.77 3.19 22.61
N ASP A 268 0.88 3.65 23.49
CA ASP A 268 -0.27 4.50 23.16
C ASP A 268 0.20 5.82 22.51
N GLU A 269 1.33 6.37 22.94
CA GLU A 269 1.93 7.54 22.28
C GLU A 269 2.42 7.21 20.86
N LEU A 270 3.01 6.03 20.63
CA LEU A 270 3.36 5.60 19.28
C LEU A 270 2.12 5.37 18.40
N VAL A 271 1.07 4.76 18.95
CA VAL A 271 -0.22 4.58 18.25
C VAL A 271 -0.81 5.93 17.86
N LYS A 272 -0.78 6.91 18.77
CA LYS A 272 -1.17 8.29 18.51
C LYS A 272 -0.35 8.84 17.33
N ILE A 273 0.98 8.96 17.46
CA ILE A 273 1.86 9.49 16.40
C ILE A 273 1.67 8.76 15.05
N TRP A 274 1.46 7.45 15.06
CA TRP A 274 1.21 6.66 13.86
C TRP A 274 -0.09 7.05 13.16
N ASN A 275 -1.19 7.15 13.91
CA ASN A 275 -2.52 7.49 13.40
C ASN A 275 -2.73 9.00 13.16
N LYS A 276 -1.72 9.84 13.42
CA LYS A 276 -1.77 11.29 13.16
C LYS A 276 -2.16 11.58 11.72
N PRO A 277 -3.12 12.49 11.49
CA PRO A 277 -3.19 13.18 10.22
C PRO A 277 -1.83 13.82 9.89
N LYS A 278 -1.42 13.71 8.63
CA LYS A 278 -0.11 14.20 8.17
C LYS A 278 -0.22 15.55 7.51
N PHE A 279 0.79 16.40 7.72
CA PHE A 279 0.93 17.65 6.97
C PHE A 279 1.20 17.35 5.49
N VAL A 280 0.69 18.21 4.62
CA VAL A 280 1.01 18.19 3.18
C VAL A 280 2.22 19.09 2.94
N LYS A 281 3.18 18.58 2.16
CA LYS A 281 4.42 19.26 1.79
C LYS A 281 4.59 19.22 0.28
N ASN A 282 5.33 20.19 -0.26
CA ASN A 282 5.81 20.17 -1.65
C ASN A 282 4.67 19.92 -2.67
N SER A 283 3.50 20.53 -2.46
CA SER A 283 2.40 20.43 -3.42
C SER A 283 2.73 21.13 -4.72
N ASN A 284 2.38 20.50 -5.83
CA ASN A 284 2.59 21.00 -7.17
C ASN A 284 1.48 20.48 -8.10
N TYR A 285 1.34 21.11 -9.25
CA TYR A 285 0.31 20.80 -10.23
C TYR A 285 0.94 20.56 -11.59
N VAL A 286 0.39 19.61 -12.35
CA VAL A 286 0.71 19.40 -13.76
C VAL A 286 -0.54 19.63 -14.59
N ILE A 287 -0.47 20.61 -15.49
CA ILE A 287 -1.60 21.10 -16.29
C ILE A 287 -1.18 21.16 -17.75
N THR A 288 -1.98 20.61 -18.65
CA THR A 288 -1.73 20.77 -20.09
C THR A 288 -2.19 22.12 -20.62
N LEU A 289 -1.51 22.64 -21.64
CA LEU A 289 -1.79 23.97 -22.20
C LEU A 289 -3.24 24.16 -22.69
N ASP A 290 -3.93 23.11 -23.15
CA ASP A 290 -5.35 23.15 -23.56
C ASP A 290 -6.28 23.50 -22.38
N ARG A 291 -5.86 23.24 -21.15
CA ARG A 291 -6.59 23.60 -19.92
C ARG A 291 -6.28 25.04 -19.47
N ILE A 292 -5.19 25.64 -19.92
CA ILE A 292 -4.83 27.04 -19.64
C ILE A 292 -5.42 27.92 -20.76
N LYS A 293 -6.72 28.25 -20.62
CA LYS A 293 -7.48 28.97 -21.65
C LYS A 293 -7.02 30.43 -21.85
N ASP A 294 -6.35 31.02 -20.88
CA ASP A 294 -5.87 32.39 -20.95
C ASP A 294 -4.50 32.45 -21.64
N ILE A 295 -4.47 32.99 -22.85
CA ILE A 295 -3.26 33.11 -23.66
C ILE A 295 -2.21 34.01 -23.01
N HIS A 296 -2.59 35.00 -22.21
CA HIS A 296 -1.65 35.88 -21.53
C HIS A 296 -0.88 35.14 -20.43
N VAL A 297 -1.53 34.20 -19.74
CA VAL A 297 -0.87 33.33 -18.76
C VAL A 297 0.12 32.40 -19.47
N VAL A 298 -0.26 31.85 -20.63
CA VAL A 298 0.66 31.05 -21.47
C VAL A 298 1.89 31.88 -21.88
N GLU A 299 1.71 33.11 -22.35
CA GLU A 299 2.83 34.00 -22.71
C GLU A 299 3.75 34.28 -21.52
N LYS A 300 3.20 34.50 -20.32
CA LYS A 300 4.00 34.67 -19.10
C LYS A 300 4.83 33.43 -18.79
N ILE A 301 4.23 32.24 -18.87
CA ILE A 301 4.95 30.97 -18.67
C ILE A 301 6.10 30.83 -19.68
N LEU A 302 5.85 31.10 -20.96
CA LEU A 302 6.85 30.96 -22.01
C LEU A 302 8.01 31.97 -21.91
N ASN A 303 7.75 33.13 -21.31
CA ASN A 303 8.76 34.18 -21.08
C ASN A 303 9.42 34.08 -19.70
N HIS A 304 8.93 33.22 -18.80
CA HIS A 304 9.49 33.04 -17.47
C HIS A 304 10.91 32.48 -17.54
N GLN A 305 11.79 32.91 -16.62
CA GLN A 305 13.19 32.49 -16.60
C GLN A 305 13.35 30.97 -16.51
N SER A 306 12.45 30.29 -15.77
CA SER A 306 12.52 28.85 -15.51
C SER A 306 11.88 27.97 -16.61
N ILE A 307 11.49 28.55 -17.74
CA ILE A 307 10.94 27.78 -18.87
C ILE A 307 11.96 26.81 -19.47
N GLN A 308 13.25 27.11 -19.33
CA GLN A 308 14.32 26.26 -19.88
C GLN A 308 14.38 24.90 -19.17
N GLU A 309 14.14 24.88 -17.86
CA GLU A 309 14.06 23.69 -17.04
C GLU A 309 12.85 22.82 -17.43
N GLN A 310 11.71 23.46 -17.71
CA GLN A 310 10.52 22.76 -18.20
C GLN A 310 10.74 22.16 -19.60
N ILE A 311 11.40 22.89 -20.51
CA ILE A 311 11.76 22.39 -21.86
C ILE A 311 12.74 21.22 -21.75
N LYS A 312 13.77 21.34 -20.89
CA LYS A 312 14.73 20.27 -20.63
C LYS A 312 14.03 19.01 -20.13
N GLU A 313 13.09 19.13 -19.21
CA GLU A 313 12.29 18.00 -18.74
C GLU A 313 11.48 17.38 -19.89
N TRP A 314 10.86 18.18 -20.77
CA TRP A 314 10.16 17.64 -21.94
C TRP A 314 11.10 16.87 -22.89
N GLN A 315 12.33 17.34 -23.08
CA GLN A 315 13.34 16.68 -23.89
C GLN A 315 13.78 15.35 -23.27
N GLU A 316 14.09 15.34 -21.97
CA GLU A 316 14.47 14.14 -21.22
C GLU A 316 13.35 13.08 -21.24
N LEU A 317 12.09 13.51 -21.21
CA LEU A 317 10.92 12.63 -21.32
C LEU A 317 10.61 12.19 -22.76
N GLY A 318 11.29 12.74 -23.76
CA GLY A 318 11.01 12.48 -25.18
C GLY A 318 9.67 13.04 -25.66
N ILE A 319 9.13 14.04 -24.96
CA ILE A 319 7.89 14.76 -25.34
C ILE A 319 8.18 15.70 -26.53
N VAL A 320 9.34 16.35 -26.52
CA VAL A 320 9.83 17.20 -27.61
C VAL A 320 11.26 16.81 -28.00
N GLU A 321 11.66 17.19 -29.21
CA GLU A 321 13.02 16.99 -29.73
C GLU A 321 14.02 18.02 -29.16
N GLU A 322 15.33 17.73 -29.24
CA GLU A 322 16.37 18.65 -28.75
C GLU A 322 16.35 20.01 -29.46
N SER A 323 15.99 20.03 -30.74
CA SER A 323 15.83 21.24 -31.56
C SER A 323 14.49 21.98 -31.36
N PHE A 324 13.74 21.64 -30.31
CA PHE A 324 12.44 22.24 -30.06
C PHE A 324 12.52 23.75 -29.86
N ASP A 325 11.61 24.47 -30.52
CA ASP A 325 11.51 25.93 -30.43
C ASP A 325 10.18 26.30 -29.75
N LYS A 326 10.28 26.92 -28.57
CA LYS A 326 9.13 27.35 -27.77
C LYS A 326 8.24 28.36 -28.48
N ASN A 327 8.77 29.13 -29.45
CA ASN A 327 7.98 30.12 -30.19
C ASN A 327 6.90 29.47 -31.07
N LYS A 328 6.99 28.16 -31.33
CA LYS A 328 5.98 27.39 -32.08
C LYS A 328 4.76 27.01 -31.24
N ILE A 329 4.79 27.22 -29.93
CA ILE A 329 3.69 26.88 -29.02
C ILE A 329 2.49 27.79 -29.26
N ILE A 330 2.72 29.07 -29.57
CA ILE A 330 1.69 30.04 -29.89
C ILE A 330 1.69 30.28 -31.40
N GLU A 331 0.52 30.25 -32.01
CA GLU A 331 0.30 30.63 -33.40
C GLU A 331 -0.73 31.76 -33.50
N ASN A 332 -0.64 32.54 -34.57
CA ASN A 332 -1.61 33.57 -34.90
C ASN A 332 -2.54 33.06 -35.99
N ASP A 333 -3.85 33.16 -35.77
CA ASP A 333 -4.86 32.97 -36.80
C ASP A 333 -5.75 34.22 -36.96
N VAL A 334 -6.80 34.09 -37.76
CA VAL A 334 -7.75 35.19 -38.06
C VAL A 334 -8.50 35.69 -36.81
N PHE A 335 -8.53 34.91 -35.73
CA PHE A 335 -9.20 35.22 -34.47
C PHE A 335 -8.22 35.66 -33.37
N GLY A 336 -6.91 35.63 -33.61
CA GLY A 336 -5.88 36.13 -32.71
C GLY A 336 -4.79 35.09 -32.36
N LYS A 337 -4.11 35.31 -31.24
CA LYS A 337 -3.12 34.38 -30.68
C LYS A 337 -3.83 33.18 -30.04
N LYS A 338 -3.38 31.98 -30.36
CA LYS A 338 -3.85 30.74 -29.73
C LYS A 338 -2.73 29.72 -29.56
N VAL A 339 -2.94 28.72 -28.72
CA VAL A 339 -2.02 27.59 -28.60
C VAL A 339 -2.13 26.70 -29.84
N ASN A 340 -0.99 26.35 -30.43
CA ASN A 340 -0.92 25.47 -31.58
C ASN A 340 -1.43 24.06 -31.20
N ALA A 341 -2.32 23.50 -32.03
CA ALA A 341 -2.98 22.22 -31.78
C ALA A 341 -2.01 21.04 -31.59
N LYS A 342 -0.80 21.09 -32.16
CA LYS A 342 0.25 20.07 -31.97
C LYS A 342 0.83 20.09 -30.55
N PHE A 343 0.84 21.26 -29.91
CA PHE A 343 1.49 21.50 -28.62
C PHE A 343 0.50 21.76 -27.48
N GLN A 344 -0.81 21.74 -27.76
CA GLN A 344 -1.85 22.00 -26.77
C GLN A 344 -1.80 21.06 -25.55
N PHE A 345 -1.24 19.85 -25.70
CA PHE A 345 -1.13 18.91 -24.59
C PHE A 345 0.23 18.93 -23.89
N LEU A 346 1.11 19.91 -24.17
CA LEU A 346 2.36 20.04 -23.42
C LEU A 346 2.06 20.24 -21.92
N PRO A 347 2.59 19.38 -21.04
CA PRO A 347 2.33 19.48 -19.61
C PRO A 347 3.22 20.54 -18.97
N ILE A 348 2.61 21.54 -18.33
CA ILE A 348 3.28 22.53 -17.48
C ILE A 348 3.27 22.04 -16.03
N ASP A 349 4.45 21.94 -15.41
CA ASP A 349 4.61 21.59 -14.00
C ASP A 349 4.89 22.85 -13.16
N THR A 350 4.00 23.17 -12.22
CA THR A 350 4.11 24.38 -11.39
C THR A 350 5.32 24.39 -10.47
N LYS A 351 6.03 23.25 -10.29
CA LYS A 351 7.30 23.24 -9.55
C LYS A 351 8.34 24.22 -10.10
N TYR A 352 8.28 24.53 -11.40
CA TYR A 352 9.18 25.49 -12.05
C TYR A 352 8.65 26.93 -12.06
N PHE A 353 7.37 27.14 -11.72
CA PHE A 353 6.66 28.41 -11.89
C PHE A 353 5.90 28.79 -10.61
N LYS A 354 6.57 28.68 -9.45
CA LYS A 354 5.93 28.87 -8.14
C LYS A 354 5.36 30.27 -7.91
N ASP A 355 5.96 31.28 -8.53
CA ASP A 355 5.48 32.66 -8.56
C ASP A 355 4.19 32.84 -9.38
N LEU A 356 4.00 32.03 -10.43
CA LEU A 356 2.81 32.03 -11.28
C LEU A 356 1.74 31.01 -10.85
N GLU A 357 2.03 30.15 -9.88
CA GLU A 357 1.15 29.04 -9.48
C GLU A 357 -0.27 29.53 -9.16
N PHE A 358 -0.44 30.53 -8.29
CA PHE A 358 -1.77 31.06 -7.96
C PHE A 358 -2.46 31.72 -9.16
N GLU A 359 -1.72 32.36 -10.07
CA GLU A 359 -2.30 32.94 -11.28
C GLU A 359 -2.88 31.83 -12.18
N ILE A 360 -2.16 30.71 -12.32
CA ILE A 360 -2.61 29.53 -13.07
C ILE A 360 -3.81 28.86 -12.40
N LEU A 361 -3.76 28.63 -11.07
CA LEU A 361 -4.82 27.92 -10.35
C LEU A 361 -6.13 28.71 -10.28
N ASN A 362 -6.07 30.05 -10.26
CA ASN A 362 -7.26 30.91 -10.25
C ASN A 362 -7.98 31.00 -11.61
N LEU A 363 -7.47 30.36 -12.67
CA LEU A 363 -8.19 30.17 -13.93
C LEU A 363 -9.36 29.18 -13.80
N PHE A 364 -9.42 28.42 -12.70
CA PHE A 364 -10.45 27.41 -12.46
C PHE A 364 -11.43 27.89 -11.38
N ASP A 365 -12.74 27.80 -11.66
CA ASP A 365 -13.79 28.22 -10.71
C ASP A 365 -13.88 27.30 -9.48
N ASP A 366 -13.64 26.01 -9.70
CA ASP A 366 -13.60 24.96 -8.68
C ASP A 366 -12.37 24.08 -8.96
N LEU A 367 -11.29 24.38 -8.23
CA LEU A 367 -9.97 23.81 -8.46
C LEU A 367 -9.95 22.29 -8.34
N ASP A 368 -10.33 21.74 -7.18
CA ASP A 368 -10.30 20.29 -6.96
C ASP A 368 -11.27 19.54 -7.86
N LYS A 369 -12.42 20.15 -8.21
CA LYS A 369 -13.35 19.55 -9.17
C LYS A 369 -12.78 19.49 -10.59
N SER A 370 -11.89 20.42 -10.95
CA SER A 370 -11.23 20.47 -12.26
C SER A 370 -10.07 19.47 -12.40
N LEU A 371 -9.59 18.91 -11.28
CA LEU A 371 -8.55 17.88 -11.28
C LEU A 371 -9.08 16.55 -11.82
N ASP A 372 -8.27 15.92 -12.66
CA ASP A 372 -8.40 14.56 -13.15
C ASP A 372 -7.70 13.56 -12.21
N GLY A 373 -6.76 14.00 -11.35
CA GLY A 373 -6.18 13.10 -10.36
C GLY A 373 -5.31 13.70 -9.24
N TRP A 374 -5.00 12.84 -8.28
CA TRP A 374 -4.18 13.11 -7.09
C TRP A 374 -3.06 12.07 -6.99
N LEU A 375 -1.81 12.51 -7.09
CA LEU A 375 -0.64 11.64 -6.98
C LEU A 375 0.12 11.94 -5.67
N ILE A 376 0.07 11.03 -4.71
CA ILE A 376 0.49 11.29 -3.33
C ILE A 376 1.74 10.48 -3.01
N LYS A 377 2.80 11.15 -2.55
CA LYS A 377 4.00 10.50 -2.06
C LYS A 377 3.92 10.27 -0.56
N SER A 378 3.66 9.04 -0.16
CA SER A 378 3.52 8.66 1.26
C SER A 378 3.48 7.15 1.44
N GLU A 379 3.85 6.70 2.64
CA GLU A 379 3.40 5.40 3.17
C GLU A 379 1.87 5.30 3.05
N ASN A 380 1.38 4.17 2.53
CA ASN A 380 0.00 4.05 2.05
C ASN A 380 -1.04 3.91 3.18
N TYR A 381 -0.70 3.34 4.34
CA TYR A 381 -1.59 3.41 5.51
C TYR A 381 -1.78 4.87 5.95
N GLN A 382 -0.70 5.63 6.02
CA GLN A 382 -0.76 7.04 6.43
C GLN A 382 -1.53 7.91 5.44
N ALA A 383 -1.37 7.66 4.14
CA ALA A 383 -2.14 8.33 3.10
C ALA A 383 -3.64 7.99 3.18
N LEU A 384 -3.96 6.70 3.27
CA LEU A 384 -5.35 6.24 3.38
C LEU A 384 -6.03 6.83 4.61
N ASN A 385 -5.34 6.90 5.75
CA ASN A 385 -5.90 7.47 6.98
C ASN A 385 -6.04 9.01 6.91
N THR A 386 -5.00 9.71 6.47
CA THR A 386 -4.97 11.19 6.45
C THR A 386 -5.99 11.80 5.50
N ILE A 387 -6.23 11.14 4.36
CA ILE A 387 -7.01 11.70 3.26
C ILE A 387 -8.43 11.10 3.24
N LEU A 388 -8.72 10.08 4.06
CA LEU A 388 -10.04 9.46 4.19
C LEU A 388 -11.16 10.51 4.31
N PRO A 389 -11.08 11.56 5.17
CA PRO A 389 -12.17 12.53 5.30
C PRO A 389 -12.62 13.16 3.98
N LYS A 390 -11.70 13.36 3.03
CA LYS A 390 -11.95 14.01 1.74
C LYS A 390 -12.61 13.09 0.70
N PHE A 391 -12.31 11.79 0.77
CA PHE A 391 -12.72 10.78 -0.23
C PHE A 391 -13.56 9.63 0.34
N LYS A 392 -13.95 9.69 1.62
CA LYS A 392 -14.83 8.71 2.26
C LYS A 392 -16.06 8.45 1.40
N GLU A 393 -16.31 7.19 1.11
CA GLU A 393 -17.44 6.72 0.30
C GLU A 393 -17.54 7.33 -1.11
N LYS A 394 -16.41 7.73 -1.72
CA LYS A 394 -16.38 8.32 -3.08
C LYS A 394 -15.74 7.43 -4.14
N VAL A 395 -14.87 6.51 -3.75
CA VAL A 395 -14.12 5.67 -4.71
C VAL A 395 -15.05 4.62 -5.31
N GLN A 396 -15.01 4.50 -6.64
CA GLN A 396 -15.78 3.50 -7.37
C GLN A 396 -15.01 2.20 -7.53
N THR A 397 -13.71 2.27 -7.81
CA THR A 397 -12.91 1.06 -8.04
C THR A 397 -11.54 1.20 -7.42
N ILE A 398 -11.16 0.21 -6.62
CA ILE A 398 -9.81 0.04 -6.12
C ILE A 398 -9.17 -1.10 -6.92
N TYR A 399 -7.96 -0.88 -7.43
CA TYR A 399 -7.12 -1.97 -7.91
C TYR A 399 -5.80 -1.90 -7.16
N ILE A 400 -5.37 -3.01 -6.58
CA ILE A 400 -4.08 -3.11 -5.92
C ILE A 400 -3.33 -4.38 -6.34
N ASP A 401 -2.02 -4.24 -6.46
CA ASP A 401 -1.07 -5.33 -6.64
C ASP A 401 -0.04 -5.29 -5.51
N PRO A 402 -0.43 -5.73 -4.30
CA PRO A 402 0.45 -5.70 -3.13
C PRO A 402 1.72 -6.54 -3.38
N PRO A 403 2.80 -6.29 -2.62
CA PRO A 403 4.03 -7.07 -2.75
C PRO A 403 3.74 -8.55 -2.52
N PHE A 404 4.22 -9.43 -3.40
CA PHE A 404 4.03 -10.88 -3.24
C PHE A 404 4.76 -11.41 -2.00
N ASN A 405 4.24 -12.48 -1.41
CA ASN A 405 4.81 -13.12 -0.23
C ASN A 405 5.77 -14.26 -0.67
N LEU A 406 6.98 -13.89 -1.08
CA LEU A 406 7.99 -14.78 -1.69
C LEU A 406 9.14 -15.06 -0.73
N ASP A 407 9.77 -16.24 -0.81
CA ASP A 407 10.89 -16.63 0.07
C ASP A 407 12.12 -15.69 0.01
N SER A 408 12.27 -14.90 -1.06
CA SER A 408 13.34 -13.92 -1.24
C SER A 408 12.81 -12.60 -1.82
N SER A 409 13.50 -11.49 -1.48
CA SER A 409 13.25 -10.15 -2.04
C SER A 409 14.23 -9.74 -3.13
N ASP A 410 15.18 -10.60 -3.49
CA ASP A 410 16.35 -10.23 -4.34
C ASP A 410 15.97 -9.83 -5.77
N GLN A 411 14.73 -10.10 -6.20
CA GLN A 411 14.21 -9.84 -7.54
C GLN A 411 13.19 -8.69 -7.59
N PHE A 412 12.98 -7.97 -6.48
CA PHE A 412 11.96 -6.90 -6.40
C PHE A 412 12.56 -5.65 -5.75
N LEU A 413 12.09 -4.48 -6.19
CA LEU A 413 12.46 -3.18 -5.59
C LEU A 413 11.84 -2.94 -4.20
N TYR A 414 11.10 -3.92 -3.69
CA TYR A 414 10.39 -3.90 -2.43
C TYR A 414 10.52 -5.27 -1.74
N ARG A 415 10.36 -5.30 -0.41
CA ARG A 415 10.37 -6.56 0.34
C ARG A 415 9.22 -7.45 -0.13
N THR A 416 9.52 -8.71 -0.40
CA THR A 416 8.55 -9.79 -0.69
C THR A 416 8.66 -10.94 0.30
N ASN A 417 9.75 -11.06 1.07
CA ASN A 417 9.95 -12.10 2.09
C ASN A 417 9.36 -11.77 3.45
N TYR A 418 8.08 -11.43 3.46
CA TYR A 418 7.34 -11.32 4.70
C TYR A 418 7.12 -12.72 5.30
N LYS A 419 6.95 -12.80 6.62
CA LYS A 419 6.28 -13.96 7.22
C LYS A 419 4.78 -13.79 7.00
N ASP A 420 4.05 -14.87 6.78
CA ASP A 420 2.61 -14.86 6.45
C ASP A 420 1.77 -13.94 7.34
N ALA A 421 1.96 -14.01 8.67
CA ALA A 421 1.24 -13.19 9.64
C ALA A 421 1.56 -11.68 9.51
N ASN A 422 2.82 -11.34 9.25
CA ASN A 422 3.26 -9.95 9.06
C ASN A 422 2.66 -9.36 7.77
N TRP A 423 2.67 -10.16 6.70
CA TRP A 423 2.06 -9.77 5.43
C TRP A 423 0.55 -9.59 5.55
N ALA A 424 -0.13 -10.52 6.23
CA ALA A 424 -1.55 -10.45 6.50
C ALA A 424 -1.91 -9.18 7.30
N THR A 425 -1.11 -8.83 8.31
CA THR A 425 -1.30 -7.61 9.11
C THR A 425 -1.12 -6.35 8.28
N LEU A 426 -0.09 -6.31 7.43
CA LEU A 426 0.15 -5.20 6.50
C LEU A 426 -1.07 -4.97 5.59
N LEU A 427 -1.60 -6.05 4.99
CA LEU A 427 -2.77 -5.97 4.13
C LEU A 427 -4.04 -5.59 4.90
N GLU A 428 -4.32 -6.25 6.02
CA GLU A 428 -5.53 -6.02 6.81
C GLU A 428 -5.67 -4.57 7.24
N ASN A 429 -4.60 -3.96 7.75
CA ASN A 429 -4.64 -2.57 8.23
C ASN A 429 -5.05 -1.60 7.11
N ARG A 430 -4.64 -1.87 5.86
CA ARG A 430 -4.91 -1.03 4.68
C ARG A 430 -6.26 -1.33 4.07
N LEU A 431 -6.58 -2.62 3.88
CA LEU A 431 -7.84 -3.08 3.29
C LEU A 431 -9.04 -2.66 4.13
N ARG A 432 -8.93 -2.69 5.46
CA ARG A 432 -10.01 -2.25 6.36
C ARG A 432 -10.33 -0.76 6.19
N ILE A 433 -9.31 0.09 6.04
CA ILE A 433 -9.51 1.52 5.72
C ILE A 433 -10.02 1.68 4.28
N ALA A 434 -9.47 0.94 3.32
CA ALA A 434 -9.85 1.02 1.91
C ALA A 434 -11.34 0.73 1.68
N ARG A 435 -11.97 -0.13 2.49
CA ARG A 435 -13.43 -0.36 2.46
C ARG A 435 -14.23 0.92 2.74
N GLU A 436 -13.76 1.79 3.62
CA GLU A 436 -14.41 3.08 3.95
C GLU A 436 -14.27 4.13 2.82
N TRP A 437 -13.30 3.96 1.92
CA TRP A 437 -13.16 4.81 0.73
C TRP A 437 -14.19 4.47 -0.35
N LEU A 438 -14.65 3.22 -0.41
CA LEU A 438 -15.59 2.75 -1.44
C LEU A 438 -16.99 3.33 -1.22
N ASN A 439 -17.59 3.82 -2.31
CA ASN A 439 -19.02 4.10 -2.35
C ASN A 439 -19.83 2.79 -2.34
N GLU A 440 -21.16 2.86 -2.22
CA GLU A 440 -22.03 1.66 -2.13
C GLU A 440 -21.96 0.75 -3.38
N ARG A 441 -21.69 1.30 -4.56
CA ARG A 441 -21.46 0.57 -5.81
C ARG A 441 -19.99 0.15 -5.98
N GLY A 442 -19.15 0.47 -4.99
CA GLY A 442 -17.71 0.41 -5.07
C GLY A 442 -17.20 -1.03 -5.09
N SER A 443 -16.12 -1.24 -5.81
CA SER A 443 -15.50 -2.55 -6.04
C SER A 443 -14.01 -2.52 -5.80
N ILE A 444 -13.42 -3.65 -5.42
CA ILE A 444 -11.98 -3.80 -5.24
C ILE A 444 -11.48 -5.05 -5.94
N PHE A 445 -10.33 -4.89 -6.60
CA PHE A 445 -9.56 -5.95 -7.21
C PHE A 445 -8.21 -6.08 -6.51
N VAL A 446 -7.90 -7.27 -6.01
CA VAL A 446 -6.64 -7.57 -5.33
C VAL A 446 -5.90 -8.67 -6.09
N ARG A 447 -4.77 -8.33 -6.70
CA ARG A 447 -3.91 -9.29 -7.39
C ARG A 447 -2.97 -9.97 -6.39
N CYS A 448 -2.76 -11.27 -6.53
CA CYS A 448 -1.82 -12.02 -5.71
C CYS A 448 -1.29 -13.26 -6.44
N ASP A 449 -0.14 -13.74 -5.99
CA ASP A 449 0.44 -14.99 -6.44
C ASP A 449 -0.09 -16.18 -5.62
N TYR A 450 0.36 -17.39 -5.98
CA TYR A 450 -0.06 -18.62 -5.33
C TYR A 450 0.40 -18.76 -3.86
N ASN A 451 1.37 -17.94 -3.41
CA ASN A 451 1.89 -18.02 -2.04
C ASN A 451 0.96 -17.27 -1.07
N GLY A 452 0.43 -16.12 -1.49
CA GLY A 452 -0.40 -15.26 -0.64
C GLY A 452 -1.91 -15.41 -0.85
N ASN A 453 -2.37 -16.10 -1.90
CA ASN A 453 -3.78 -16.10 -2.30
C ASN A 453 -4.76 -16.56 -1.21
N TRP A 454 -4.42 -17.61 -0.46
CA TRP A 454 -5.25 -18.15 0.62
C TRP A 454 -5.39 -17.17 1.80
N ILE A 455 -4.36 -16.36 2.07
CA ILE A 455 -4.40 -15.30 3.09
C ILE A 455 -5.31 -14.17 2.62
N VAL A 456 -5.10 -13.68 1.38
CA VAL A 456 -5.89 -12.58 0.81
C VAL A 456 -7.36 -12.94 0.80
N ARG A 457 -7.72 -14.16 0.37
CA ARG A 457 -9.11 -14.61 0.33
C ARG A 457 -9.80 -14.52 1.69
N CYS A 458 -9.17 -15.08 2.73
CA CYS A 458 -9.72 -15.06 4.09
C CYS A 458 -9.84 -13.64 4.65
N LEU A 459 -8.83 -12.79 4.44
CA LEU A 459 -8.87 -11.39 4.87
C LEU A 459 -9.98 -10.60 4.17
N MET A 460 -10.14 -10.79 2.86
CA MET A 460 -11.16 -10.11 2.09
C MET A 460 -12.56 -10.57 2.49
N ASP A 461 -12.77 -11.86 2.78
CA ASP A 461 -14.05 -12.36 3.29
C ASP A 461 -14.41 -11.75 4.66
N ASP A 462 -13.45 -11.60 5.58
CA ASP A 462 -13.68 -10.91 6.87
C ASP A 462 -14.02 -9.42 6.66
N ILE A 463 -13.22 -8.72 5.87
CA ILE A 463 -13.34 -7.26 5.73
C ILE A 463 -14.60 -6.88 4.93
N PHE A 464 -14.95 -7.63 3.90
CA PHE A 464 -16.09 -7.35 3.01
C PHE A 464 -17.34 -8.15 3.36
N ASP A 465 -17.41 -8.74 4.56
CA ASP A 465 -18.60 -9.47 5.03
C ASP A 465 -19.02 -10.61 4.08
N GLY A 466 -18.06 -11.26 3.44
CA GLY A 466 -18.30 -12.32 2.44
C GLY A 466 -18.85 -11.84 1.09
N ASN A 467 -18.81 -10.53 0.79
CA ASN A 467 -19.26 -9.94 -0.49
C ASN A 467 -18.31 -10.22 -1.67
N PHE A 468 -17.94 -11.48 -1.82
CA PHE A 468 -17.12 -12.00 -2.89
C PHE A 468 -17.90 -12.08 -4.20
N ILE A 469 -17.29 -11.58 -5.27
CA ILE A 469 -17.89 -11.60 -6.61
C ILE A 469 -17.25 -12.68 -7.47
N ASN A 470 -15.92 -12.68 -7.61
CA ASN A 470 -15.25 -13.68 -8.42
C ASN A 470 -13.73 -13.80 -8.14
N GLU A 471 -13.15 -14.94 -8.51
CA GLU A 471 -11.72 -15.20 -8.49
C GLU A 471 -11.24 -15.38 -9.93
N ILE A 472 -10.48 -14.41 -10.43
CA ILE A 472 -10.10 -14.33 -11.83
C ILE A 472 -8.67 -14.82 -12.00
N ALA A 473 -8.44 -15.72 -12.95
CA ALA A 473 -7.13 -16.26 -13.27
C ALA A 473 -6.43 -15.42 -14.36
N VAL A 474 -5.36 -14.72 -14.00
CA VAL A 474 -4.59 -13.85 -14.91
C VAL A 474 -3.31 -14.54 -15.36
N GLY A 475 -3.03 -14.60 -16.66
CA GLY A 475 -1.81 -15.25 -17.18
C GLY A 475 -0.53 -14.47 -16.88
N LYS A 476 0.50 -15.10 -16.28
CA LYS A 476 1.81 -14.46 -16.03
C LYS A 476 2.55 -14.12 -17.32
N THR A 477 2.51 -15.03 -18.29
CA THR A 477 3.06 -14.84 -19.64
C THR A 477 2.14 -15.52 -20.65
N ALA A 478 1.85 -14.90 -21.80
CA ALA A 478 1.16 -15.58 -22.88
C ALA A 478 2.06 -16.67 -23.47
N GLY A 479 1.71 -17.93 -23.22
CA GLY A 479 2.04 -19.04 -24.11
C GLY A 479 3.46 -19.63 -24.11
N LYS A 480 4.37 -19.29 -23.20
CA LYS A 480 5.68 -19.98 -23.13
C LYS A 480 5.61 -21.24 -22.25
N LYS A 481 5.48 -22.41 -22.88
CA LYS A 481 5.74 -23.71 -22.23
C LYS A 481 7.22 -23.76 -21.82
N LYS A 482 7.51 -23.69 -20.51
CA LYS A 482 8.84 -24.10 -20.01
C LYS A 482 8.95 -25.61 -20.20
N THR A 483 9.93 -26.05 -20.97
CA THR A 483 10.32 -27.46 -21.07
C THR A 483 10.99 -27.86 -19.75
N GLY A 484 10.22 -28.43 -18.84
CA GLY A 484 10.68 -28.96 -17.56
C GLY A 484 9.72 -30.02 -17.02
N LEU A 485 10.21 -30.92 -16.18
CA LEU A 485 9.48 -32.06 -15.59
C LEU A 485 8.47 -31.67 -14.49
N SER A 486 8.32 -30.38 -14.17
CA SER A 486 7.42 -29.89 -13.10
C SER A 486 6.22 -29.12 -13.64
N LEU A 487 5.08 -29.23 -12.94
CA LEU A 487 3.87 -28.43 -13.21
C LEU A 487 4.15 -26.97 -12.89
N SER A 488 4.31 -26.14 -13.92
CA SER A 488 4.67 -24.73 -13.75
C SER A 488 3.47 -23.85 -13.38
N TYR A 489 3.66 -22.94 -12.42
CA TYR A 489 2.68 -21.90 -12.06
C TYR A 489 2.64 -20.83 -13.15
N THR A 490 1.57 -20.83 -13.94
CA THR A 490 1.42 -19.95 -15.12
C THR A 490 0.41 -18.81 -14.91
N LYS A 491 -0.27 -18.78 -13.77
CA LYS A 491 -1.35 -17.83 -13.48
C LYS A 491 -1.16 -17.16 -12.12
N ASP A 492 -1.69 -15.96 -12.00
CA ASP A 492 -1.93 -15.23 -10.76
C ASP A 492 -3.44 -15.20 -10.47
N ASN A 493 -3.79 -14.99 -9.20
CA ASN A 493 -5.16 -14.80 -8.76
C ASN A 493 -5.49 -13.30 -8.68
N LEU A 494 -6.66 -12.92 -9.18
CA LEU A 494 -7.23 -11.58 -9.04
C LEU A 494 -8.59 -11.70 -8.36
N PHE A 495 -8.64 -11.38 -7.07
CA PHE A 495 -9.87 -11.42 -6.28
C PHE A 495 -10.71 -10.17 -6.51
N PHE A 496 -11.98 -10.37 -6.82
CA PHE A 496 -12.95 -9.29 -7.04
C PHE A 496 -14.02 -9.34 -5.94
N TYR A 497 -14.09 -8.25 -5.16
CA TYR A 497 -15.10 -8.01 -4.13
C TYR A 497 -15.84 -6.69 -4.41
N ALA A 498 -17.06 -6.60 -3.90
CA ALA A 498 -17.83 -5.37 -3.89
C ALA A 498 -18.15 -4.94 -2.47
N LYS A 499 -18.30 -3.64 -2.24
CA LYS A 499 -18.81 -3.14 -0.97
C LYS A 499 -20.24 -3.63 -0.73
N ASN A 500 -21.07 -3.56 -1.77
CA ASN A 500 -22.41 -4.14 -1.78
C ASN A 500 -22.70 -4.79 -3.16
N PRO A 501 -22.79 -6.14 -3.22
CA PRO A 501 -23.03 -6.89 -4.45
C PRO A 501 -24.34 -6.54 -5.18
N GLU A 502 -25.36 -6.06 -4.45
CA GLU A 502 -26.68 -5.74 -5.04
C GLU A 502 -26.60 -4.54 -6.00
N TYR A 503 -25.62 -3.66 -5.80
CA TYR A 503 -25.46 -2.43 -6.57
C TYR A 503 -24.35 -2.50 -7.62
N ILE A 504 -23.80 -3.70 -7.88
CA ILE A 504 -22.86 -3.89 -8.98
C ILE A 504 -23.58 -3.57 -10.28
N ILE A 505 -22.89 -2.81 -11.13
CA ILE A 505 -23.39 -2.41 -12.44
C ILE A 505 -23.55 -3.69 -13.28
N ASN A 506 -24.78 -4.20 -13.43
CA ASN A 506 -25.09 -5.40 -14.24
C ASN A 506 -24.80 -5.25 -15.74
N GLU A 507 -24.43 -4.05 -16.23
CA GLU A 507 -24.03 -3.82 -17.62
C GLU A 507 -22.63 -4.38 -17.96
N THR A 508 -21.87 -4.90 -16.98
CA THR A 508 -20.43 -5.18 -17.11
C THR A 508 -20.06 -6.56 -17.66
N ILE A 509 -21.04 -7.32 -18.15
CA ILE A 509 -20.76 -8.24 -19.25
C ILE A 509 -20.70 -7.40 -20.55
N LYS A 510 -19.76 -6.45 -20.60
CA LYS A 510 -19.44 -5.74 -21.84
C LYS A 510 -18.74 -6.74 -22.74
N GLU A 511 -19.53 -7.29 -23.65
CA GLU A 511 -19.10 -8.09 -24.78
C GLU A 511 -17.84 -7.50 -25.39
N THR A 512 -16.73 -8.24 -25.37
CA THR A 512 -15.61 -7.93 -26.27
C THR A 512 -14.77 -9.16 -26.56
N TYR A 513 -15.03 -9.75 -27.74
CA TYR A 513 -13.95 -9.99 -28.69
C TYR A 513 -14.34 -9.35 -30.02
N ASP A 514 -13.53 -8.41 -30.49
CA ASP A 514 -13.50 -8.13 -31.91
C ASP A 514 -12.69 -9.25 -32.56
N TYR A 515 -13.38 -10.22 -33.16
CA TYR A 515 -12.75 -11.24 -34.01
C TYR A 515 -12.07 -10.64 -35.26
N SER A 516 -11.89 -9.31 -35.35
CA SER A 516 -11.09 -8.65 -36.38
C SER A 516 -9.72 -9.27 -36.58
N PHE A 517 -9.05 -9.82 -35.54
CA PHE A 517 -7.81 -10.57 -35.74
C PHE A 517 -8.03 -11.81 -36.61
N TYR A 518 -9.02 -12.64 -36.30
CA TYR A 518 -9.39 -13.80 -37.11
C TYR A 518 -9.93 -13.39 -38.48
N LYS A 519 -10.75 -12.35 -38.58
CA LYS A 519 -11.21 -11.78 -39.87
C LYS A 519 -10.05 -11.22 -40.70
N LYS A 520 -8.99 -10.71 -40.06
CA LYS A 520 -7.78 -10.19 -40.72
C LYS A 520 -6.88 -11.33 -41.17
N ILE A 521 -6.74 -12.40 -40.38
CA ILE A 521 -6.11 -13.65 -40.82
C ILE A 521 -6.89 -14.25 -41.99
N ILE A 522 -8.22 -14.33 -41.92
CA ILE A 522 -9.07 -14.78 -43.01
C ILE A 522 -8.87 -13.91 -44.25
N LYS A 523 -8.89 -12.57 -44.12
CA LYS A 523 -8.56 -11.64 -45.22
C LYS A 523 -7.15 -11.82 -45.79
N ILE A 524 -6.16 -12.10 -44.95
CA ILE A 524 -4.78 -12.37 -45.39
C ILE A 524 -4.70 -13.70 -46.14
N LEU A 525 -5.41 -14.73 -45.66
CA LEU A 525 -5.53 -16.02 -46.33
C LEU A 525 -6.27 -15.90 -47.67
N GLU A 526 -7.32 -15.07 -47.75
CA GLU A 526 -8.05 -14.74 -48.98
C GLU A 526 -7.16 -14.02 -50.01
N LYS A 527 -6.25 -13.16 -49.55
CA LYS A 527 -5.37 -12.32 -50.40
C LYS A 527 -4.19 -13.09 -51.00
N ASN A 528 -3.79 -14.22 -50.43
CA ASN A 528 -2.57 -14.96 -50.80
C ASN A 528 -2.77 -16.19 -51.72
N ASN A 529 -3.89 -16.31 -52.44
CA ASN A 529 -4.09 -17.26 -53.56
C ASN A 529 -3.67 -18.74 -53.31
N PHE A 530 -3.99 -19.33 -52.15
CA PHE A 530 -3.89 -20.78 -51.99
C PHE A 530 -5.01 -21.50 -52.77
N ASN A 531 -4.65 -22.51 -53.57
CA ASN A 531 -5.48 -23.18 -54.60
C ASN A 531 -6.73 -23.96 -54.11
N ASN A 532 -7.19 -23.76 -52.87
CA ASN A 532 -8.43 -24.34 -52.31
C ASN A 532 -9.30 -23.26 -51.61
N LYS A 533 -9.41 -22.10 -52.27
CA LYS A 533 -9.94 -20.82 -51.75
C LYS A 533 -11.25 -20.86 -50.96
N ASN A 534 -12.27 -21.59 -51.42
CA ASN A 534 -13.61 -21.44 -50.83
C ASN A 534 -13.90 -22.47 -49.74
N LYS A 535 -13.24 -23.63 -49.74
CA LYS A 535 -13.54 -24.66 -48.74
C LYS A 535 -12.91 -24.34 -47.38
N LEU A 536 -11.65 -23.92 -47.32
CA LEU A 536 -10.95 -23.81 -46.03
C LEU A 536 -11.41 -22.60 -45.20
N SER A 537 -11.64 -21.44 -45.82
CA SER A 537 -12.17 -20.24 -45.15
C SER A 537 -13.62 -20.45 -44.68
N ASP A 538 -14.48 -21.02 -45.53
CA ASP A 538 -15.85 -21.37 -45.15
C ASP A 538 -15.87 -22.46 -44.08
N ILE A 539 -14.98 -23.45 -44.11
CA ILE A 539 -14.87 -24.48 -43.06
C ILE A 539 -14.39 -23.87 -41.73
N LEU A 540 -13.38 -22.98 -41.75
CA LEU A 540 -12.90 -22.29 -40.56
C LEU A 540 -13.96 -21.36 -39.96
N LEU A 541 -14.64 -20.54 -40.77
CA LEU A 541 -15.74 -19.67 -40.32
C LEU A 541 -16.95 -20.49 -39.84
N ASN A 542 -17.30 -21.58 -40.52
CA ASN A 542 -18.43 -22.45 -40.16
C ASN A 542 -18.17 -23.32 -38.92
N ASN A 543 -16.91 -23.62 -38.57
CA ASN A 543 -16.60 -24.46 -37.42
C ASN A 543 -16.19 -23.66 -36.17
N LEU A 544 -15.65 -22.44 -36.31
CA LEU A 544 -15.24 -21.65 -35.14
C LEU A 544 -16.39 -20.83 -34.51
N PHE A 545 -17.29 -20.29 -35.32
CA PHE A 545 -18.30 -19.33 -34.83
C PHE A 545 -19.72 -19.88 -34.76
N TRP A 546 -20.01 -20.98 -35.45
CA TRP A 546 -21.31 -21.62 -35.40
C TRP A 546 -21.25 -22.84 -34.49
N VAL A 547 -21.78 -22.67 -33.28
CA VAL A 547 -21.82 -23.72 -32.26
C VAL A 547 -23.20 -24.30 -32.12
N ASP A 548 -23.28 -25.54 -31.68
CA ASP A 548 -24.54 -26.18 -31.32
C ASP A 548 -25.26 -25.36 -30.24
N LEU A 549 -26.59 -25.32 -30.28
CA LEU A 549 -27.38 -24.62 -29.29
C LEU A 549 -27.04 -25.09 -27.86
N ASP A 550 -26.70 -24.17 -26.96
CA ASP A 550 -26.22 -24.54 -25.64
C ASP A 550 -27.29 -25.22 -24.76
N HIS A 551 -26.84 -26.20 -23.98
CA HIS A 551 -27.64 -26.91 -22.98
C HIS A 551 -26.88 -27.06 -21.64
N ARG A 552 -27.59 -27.17 -20.51
CA ARG A 552 -26.99 -27.45 -19.19
C ARG A 552 -27.57 -28.72 -18.55
N PRO A 553 -26.83 -29.38 -17.63
CA PRO A 553 -27.37 -30.46 -16.81
C PRO A 553 -28.61 -30.03 -16.01
N GLY A 554 -29.51 -30.99 -15.77
CA GLY A 554 -30.76 -30.84 -15.03
C GLY A 554 -31.98 -30.78 -15.95
N GLU A 555 -32.99 -31.61 -15.68
CA GLU A 555 -34.28 -31.56 -16.39
C GLU A 555 -35.20 -30.57 -15.67
N ARG A 556 -35.73 -29.57 -16.41
CA ARG A 556 -36.74 -28.64 -15.85
C ARG A 556 -38.12 -29.28 -16.00
N GLN A 557 -39.04 -29.02 -15.06
CA GLN A 557 -40.43 -29.52 -15.13
C GLN A 557 -41.12 -29.15 -16.46
N THR A 558 -40.77 -28.00 -17.03
CA THR A 558 -41.12 -27.63 -18.40
C THR A 558 -39.91 -27.84 -19.30
N ASN A 559 -39.61 -29.08 -19.69
CA ASN A 559 -38.53 -29.37 -20.63
C ASN A 559 -38.96 -28.98 -22.06
N LYS A 560 -39.18 -27.68 -22.28
CA LYS A 560 -39.72 -27.15 -23.53
C LYS A 560 -38.69 -27.38 -24.63
N SER A 561 -39.12 -28.07 -25.67
CA SER A 561 -38.45 -28.15 -26.95
C SER A 561 -38.17 -26.77 -27.55
N ARG A 562 -37.32 -26.70 -28.57
CA ARG A 562 -37.10 -25.50 -29.38
C ARG A 562 -37.53 -25.77 -30.80
N LYS A 563 -38.23 -24.82 -31.40
CA LYS A 563 -38.67 -24.91 -32.79
C LYS A 563 -37.81 -24.01 -33.65
N LEU A 564 -37.28 -24.53 -34.75
CA LEU A 564 -36.59 -23.74 -35.77
C LEU A 564 -36.90 -24.32 -37.15
N LEU A 565 -37.23 -23.46 -38.11
CA LEU A 565 -37.61 -23.87 -39.49
C LEU A 565 -38.72 -24.95 -39.53
N GLY A 566 -39.70 -24.86 -38.62
CA GLY A 566 -40.81 -25.82 -38.57
C GLY A 566 -40.52 -27.12 -37.80
N ILE A 567 -39.26 -27.40 -37.44
CA ILE A 567 -38.82 -28.63 -36.76
C ILE A 567 -38.65 -28.39 -35.27
N GLU A 568 -39.07 -29.36 -34.45
CA GLU A 568 -39.04 -29.31 -32.99
C GLU A 568 -37.89 -30.15 -32.42
N PHE A 569 -37.07 -29.55 -31.55
CA PHE A 569 -35.85 -30.14 -30.98
C PHE A 569 -35.96 -30.27 -29.47
N SER A 570 -35.93 -31.50 -28.98
CA SER A 570 -35.81 -31.79 -27.55
C SER A 570 -34.35 -31.67 -27.11
N PRO A 571 -34.07 -31.16 -25.88
CA PRO A 571 -32.72 -31.17 -25.36
C PRO A 571 -32.25 -32.61 -25.10
N PRO A 572 -30.92 -32.86 -25.03
CA PRO A 572 -30.41 -34.17 -24.65
C PRO A 572 -30.95 -34.63 -23.29
N LYS A 573 -31.09 -35.95 -23.10
CA LYS A 573 -31.56 -36.54 -21.85
C LYS A 573 -30.73 -36.04 -20.66
N GLY A 574 -31.38 -35.68 -19.55
CA GLY A 574 -30.73 -35.11 -18.37
C GLY A 574 -30.33 -33.64 -18.51
N ARG A 575 -30.73 -32.95 -19.60
CA ARG A 575 -30.37 -31.55 -19.87
C ARG A 575 -31.59 -30.71 -20.28
N HIS A 576 -31.40 -29.39 -20.25
CA HIS A 576 -32.34 -28.40 -20.76
C HIS A 576 -31.64 -27.35 -21.63
N TRP A 577 -32.37 -26.77 -22.58
CA TRP A 577 -31.87 -25.66 -23.41
C TRP A 577 -31.65 -24.38 -22.58
N ILE A 578 -30.52 -23.70 -22.77
CA ILE A 578 -30.21 -22.44 -22.07
C ILE A 578 -31.03 -21.27 -22.64
N LYS A 579 -31.02 -21.12 -23.97
CA LYS A 579 -31.70 -20.00 -24.66
C LYS A 579 -33.21 -20.26 -24.75
N SER A 580 -34.03 -19.22 -24.56
CA SER A 580 -35.49 -19.30 -24.73
C SER A 580 -35.88 -19.42 -26.21
N GLN A 581 -37.13 -19.79 -26.50
CA GLN A 581 -37.64 -19.80 -27.88
C GLN A 581 -37.58 -18.40 -28.50
N GLU A 582 -38.00 -17.38 -27.74
CA GLU A 582 -37.97 -15.97 -28.17
C GLU A 582 -36.56 -15.52 -28.58
N LYS A 583 -35.54 -15.89 -27.79
CA LYS A 583 -34.14 -15.54 -28.12
C LYS A 583 -33.65 -16.29 -29.35
N LEU A 584 -34.05 -17.55 -29.53
CA LEU A 584 -33.73 -18.33 -30.72
C LEU A 584 -34.37 -17.73 -31.98
N ASP A 585 -35.63 -17.30 -31.89
CA ASP A 585 -36.35 -16.66 -32.99
C ASP A 585 -35.71 -15.31 -33.36
N GLN A 586 -35.26 -14.54 -32.36
CA GLN A 586 -34.49 -13.31 -32.59
C GLN A 586 -33.18 -13.61 -33.34
N LEU A 587 -32.38 -14.56 -32.87
CA LEU A 587 -31.12 -14.94 -33.52
C LEU A 587 -31.35 -15.42 -34.96
N TYR A 588 -32.42 -16.18 -35.20
CA TYR A 588 -32.78 -16.59 -36.55
C TYR A 588 -33.11 -15.40 -37.47
N LYS A 589 -33.91 -14.42 -37.00
CA LYS A 589 -34.21 -13.18 -37.74
C LYS A 589 -32.95 -12.37 -38.06
N GLU A 590 -31.97 -12.37 -37.16
CA GLU A 590 -30.67 -11.72 -37.34
C GLU A 590 -29.70 -12.52 -38.24
N GLY A 591 -30.10 -13.69 -38.75
CA GLY A 591 -29.25 -14.56 -39.55
C GLY A 591 -28.17 -15.31 -38.75
N LYS A 592 -28.37 -15.44 -37.43
CA LYS A 592 -27.44 -16.01 -36.43
C LYS A 592 -27.91 -17.32 -35.83
N ALA A 593 -28.95 -17.93 -36.40
CA ALA A 593 -29.35 -19.30 -36.09
C ALA A 593 -29.64 -20.06 -37.38
N ARG A 594 -29.30 -21.35 -37.42
CA ARG A 594 -29.47 -22.22 -38.60
C ARG A 594 -29.61 -23.68 -38.18
N LEU A 595 -30.03 -24.54 -39.11
CA LEU A 595 -29.97 -25.98 -38.92
C LEU A 595 -28.76 -26.57 -39.66
N LYS A 596 -28.10 -27.56 -39.05
CA LYS A 596 -27.04 -28.37 -39.66
C LYS A 596 -27.42 -29.85 -39.56
N ASP A 597 -27.24 -30.58 -40.66
CA ASP A 597 -27.29 -32.05 -40.65
C ASP A 597 -25.91 -32.58 -40.24
N LYS A 598 -25.86 -33.37 -39.16
CA LYS A 598 -24.61 -33.92 -38.61
C LYS A 598 -23.91 -34.92 -39.54
N VAL A 599 -24.66 -35.61 -40.41
CA VAL A 599 -24.12 -36.67 -41.27
C VAL A 599 -23.68 -36.10 -42.61
N THR A 600 -24.53 -35.27 -43.22
CA THR A 600 -24.24 -34.71 -44.55
C THR A 600 -23.50 -33.37 -44.50
N GLU A 601 -23.36 -32.79 -43.31
CA GLU A 601 -22.84 -31.44 -43.05
C GLU A 601 -23.59 -30.30 -43.76
N LYS A 602 -24.75 -30.60 -44.35
CA LYS A 602 -25.56 -29.62 -45.07
C LYS A 602 -26.24 -28.64 -44.10
N ILE A 603 -26.28 -27.37 -44.50
CA ILE A 603 -26.79 -26.25 -43.70
C ILE A 603 -28.10 -25.76 -44.33
N TYR A 604 -29.07 -25.42 -43.48
CA TYR A 604 -30.40 -24.96 -43.88
C TYR A 604 -30.73 -23.62 -43.24
N TYR A 605 -31.23 -22.70 -44.06
CA TYR A 605 -31.62 -21.35 -43.66
C TYR A 605 -33.11 -21.08 -43.93
N LYS A 606 -33.79 -21.94 -44.69
CA LYS A 606 -35.21 -21.77 -45.03
C LYS A 606 -35.98 -23.07 -44.88
N GLU A 607 -37.24 -22.98 -44.45
CA GLU A 607 -38.12 -24.14 -44.28
C GLU A 607 -38.37 -24.89 -45.60
N SER A 608 -38.40 -24.16 -46.73
CA SER A 608 -38.54 -24.74 -48.07
C SER A 608 -37.42 -25.72 -48.46
N GLU A 609 -36.27 -25.65 -47.79
CA GLU A 609 -35.11 -26.53 -48.05
C GLU A 609 -35.22 -27.88 -47.33
N LEU A 610 -36.23 -28.05 -46.46
CA LEU A 610 -36.40 -29.19 -45.55
C LEU A 610 -37.54 -30.14 -45.93
N ASN A 611 -38.14 -29.97 -47.12
CA ASN A 611 -39.36 -30.70 -47.53
C ASN A 611 -39.24 -32.24 -47.49
N SER A 612 -38.03 -32.82 -47.57
CA SER A 612 -37.76 -34.26 -47.47
C SER A 612 -37.14 -34.72 -46.13
N LEU A 613 -36.94 -33.81 -45.16
CA LEU A 613 -36.11 -34.02 -43.97
C LEU A 613 -36.82 -33.79 -42.63
N LYS A 614 -38.15 -33.63 -42.64
CA LYS A 614 -38.96 -33.28 -41.44
C LYS A 614 -38.85 -34.28 -40.27
N ASN A 615 -38.32 -35.48 -40.49
CA ASN A 615 -38.10 -36.53 -39.47
C ASN A 615 -36.63 -36.98 -39.36
N ASN A 616 -35.66 -36.14 -39.72
CA ASN A 616 -34.24 -36.50 -39.62
C ASN A 616 -33.66 -36.14 -38.23
N ASP A 617 -33.44 -37.15 -37.40
CA ASP A 617 -32.84 -37.03 -36.06
C ASP A 617 -31.39 -36.50 -36.07
N ASN A 618 -30.76 -36.42 -37.25
CA ASN A 618 -29.39 -35.90 -37.40
C ASN A 618 -29.32 -34.37 -37.46
N LEU A 619 -30.46 -33.68 -37.48
CA LEU A 619 -30.50 -32.23 -37.50
C LEU A 619 -30.18 -31.64 -36.12
N ILE A 620 -29.43 -30.55 -36.11
CA ILE A 620 -29.15 -29.75 -34.92
C ILE A 620 -29.34 -28.27 -35.19
N ILE A 621 -29.69 -27.54 -34.14
CA ILE A 621 -29.67 -26.08 -34.14
C ILE A 621 -28.23 -25.63 -33.89
N GLN A 622 -27.71 -24.79 -34.79
CA GLN A 622 -26.50 -24.01 -34.56
C GLN A 622 -26.84 -22.53 -34.37
N VAL A 623 -26.11 -21.87 -33.48
CA VAL A 623 -26.17 -20.43 -33.24
C VAL A 623 -24.79 -19.81 -33.47
N PHE A 624 -24.79 -18.57 -33.95
CA PHE A 624 -23.56 -17.83 -34.20
C PHE A 624 -23.08 -17.13 -32.90
N LEU A 625 -21.81 -17.34 -32.55
CA LEU A 625 -21.10 -16.66 -31.48
C LEU A 625 -20.53 -15.34 -32.01
N ASP A 626 -21.27 -14.25 -31.87
CA ASP A 626 -20.74 -12.91 -32.18
C ASP A 626 -19.84 -12.37 -31.08
N ASN A 627 -20.10 -12.74 -29.83
CA ASN A 627 -19.50 -12.16 -28.64
C ASN A 627 -19.25 -13.25 -27.58
N GLU A 628 -18.07 -13.26 -26.97
CA GLU A 628 -17.88 -13.97 -25.70
C GLU A 628 -18.12 -13.04 -24.52
N ILE A 629 -18.77 -13.61 -23.51
CA ILE A 629 -18.92 -13.04 -22.18
C ILE A 629 -17.56 -13.13 -21.50
N ILE A 630 -17.07 -12.02 -20.94
CA ILE A 630 -15.86 -12.03 -20.11
C ILE A 630 -16.10 -13.01 -18.95
N THR A 631 -15.21 -13.99 -18.81
CA THR A 631 -15.27 -15.02 -17.76
C THR A 631 -14.25 -14.74 -16.65
N ASP A 632 -14.12 -15.65 -15.71
CA ASP A 632 -13.05 -15.71 -14.70
C ASP A 632 -11.68 -16.13 -15.27
N ASN A 633 -11.60 -16.50 -16.55
CA ASN A 633 -10.35 -16.92 -17.17
C ASN A 633 -9.77 -15.82 -18.07
N TRP A 634 -8.83 -15.02 -17.54
CA TRP A 634 -8.14 -13.95 -18.26
C TRP A 634 -6.72 -14.37 -18.69
N THR A 635 -6.59 -15.61 -19.14
CA THR A 635 -5.31 -16.12 -19.67
C THR A 635 -5.10 -15.80 -21.15
N ASP A 636 -6.10 -15.17 -21.79
CA ASP A 636 -6.05 -14.64 -23.14
C ASP A 636 -5.17 -13.37 -23.25
N ILE A 637 -4.95 -12.69 -22.12
CA ILE A 637 -4.16 -11.46 -22.03
C ILE A 637 -2.87 -11.65 -21.21
N ASN A 638 -1.85 -10.86 -21.52
CA ASN A 638 -0.62 -10.81 -20.73
C ASN A 638 -0.87 -10.08 -19.41
N GLY A 639 -0.44 -10.67 -18.30
CA GLY A 639 -0.53 -10.09 -16.96
C GLY A 639 0.51 -9.00 -16.67
N TYR A 640 1.68 -9.03 -17.32
CA TYR A 640 2.78 -8.09 -17.09
C TYR A 640 3.27 -7.45 -18.38
N SER A 641 3.92 -6.30 -18.26
CA SER A 641 4.62 -5.59 -19.34
C SER A 641 6.03 -5.18 -18.91
N GLN A 642 6.86 -4.70 -19.84
CA GLN A 642 8.24 -4.26 -19.59
C GLN A 642 8.51 -2.88 -20.19
N ALA A 643 7.48 -2.04 -20.35
CA ALA A 643 7.58 -0.80 -21.11
C ALA A 643 8.36 0.29 -20.36
N SER A 644 8.28 0.31 -19.03
CA SER A 644 8.87 1.36 -18.18
C SER A 644 10.27 1.02 -17.64
N GLY A 645 10.79 -0.19 -17.85
CA GLY A 645 11.99 -0.70 -17.17
C GLY A 645 11.77 -1.15 -15.72
N PHE A 646 10.55 -1.00 -15.19
CA PHE A 646 10.15 -1.55 -13.89
C PHE A 646 9.89 -3.06 -14.01
N GLN A 647 10.49 -3.87 -13.12
CA GLN A 647 10.51 -5.33 -13.27
C GLN A 647 9.13 -6.00 -13.22
N THR A 648 8.20 -5.45 -12.43
CA THR A 648 6.86 -6.03 -12.17
C THR A 648 5.73 -5.11 -12.61
N GLU A 649 5.86 -4.50 -13.78
CA GLU A 649 4.83 -3.61 -14.31
C GLU A 649 3.57 -4.41 -14.74
N ASN A 650 2.42 -4.10 -14.12
CA ASN A 650 1.12 -4.62 -14.56
C ASN A 650 0.86 -4.28 -16.03
N SER A 651 0.21 -5.19 -16.76
CA SER A 651 -0.23 -4.91 -18.13
C SER A 651 -1.42 -3.97 -18.15
N GLU A 652 -1.37 -2.93 -18.99
CA GLU A 652 -2.47 -1.96 -19.15
C GLU A 652 -3.79 -2.63 -19.56
N ILE A 653 -3.74 -3.76 -20.26
CA ILE A 653 -4.95 -4.44 -20.76
C ILE A 653 -5.72 -5.15 -19.63
N VAL A 654 -5.02 -5.67 -18.61
CA VAL A 654 -5.64 -6.26 -17.41
C VAL A 654 -6.35 -5.16 -16.64
N LEU A 655 -5.65 -4.05 -16.39
CA LEU A 655 -6.20 -2.90 -15.68
C LEU A 655 -7.39 -2.28 -16.43
N LYS A 656 -7.32 -2.20 -17.76
CA LYS A 656 -8.43 -1.74 -18.59
C LYS A 656 -9.66 -2.62 -18.36
N ARG A 657 -9.49 -3.95 -18.45
CA ARG A 657 -10.57 -4.91 -18.23
C ARG A 657 -11.16 -4.79 -16.82
N SER A 658 -10.32 -4.70 -15.78
CA SER A 658 -10.79 -4.50 -14.40
C SER A 658 -11.56 -3.19 -14.21
N ILE A 659 -11.01 -2.06 -14.67
CA ILE A 659 -11.61 -0.73 -14.50
C ILE A 659 -12.92 -0.62 -15.27
N GLU A 660 -12.99 -1.12 -16.51
CA GLU A 660 -14.23 -1.10 -17.30
C GLU A 660 -15.31 -2.04 -16.74
N THR A 661 -14.90 -3.10 -16.02
CA THR A 661 -15.80 -4.06 -15.36
C THR A 661 -16.46 -3.48 -14.10
N ALA A 662 -15.89 -2.45 -13.48
CA ALA A 662 -16.38 -1.94 -12.19
C ALA A 662 -16.66 -0.43 -12.15
N SER A 663 -16.40 0.29 -13.25
CA SER A 663 -16.55 1.75 -13.29
C SER A 663 -17.05 2.28 -14.64
N ASN A 664 -17.69 3.44 -14.59
CA ASN A 664 -18.05 4.27 -15.72
C ASN A 664 -17.06 5.43 -15.89
N LYS A 665 -17.20 6.20 -16.97
CA LYS A 665 -16.43 7.44 -17.15
C LYS A 665 -16.69 8.38 -15.99
N THR A 666 -15.70 9.23 -15.66
CA THR A 666 -15.73 10.20 -14.55
C THR A 666 -15.73 9.61 -13.13
N ASP A 667 -15.96 8.31 -12.97
CA ASP A 667 -15.82 7.63 -11.68
C ASP A 667 -14.37 7.72 -11.16
N LEU A 668 -14.21 7.58 -9.84
CA LEU A 668 -12.93 7.71 -9.14
C LEU A 668 -12.27 6.35 -8.92
N ILE A 669 -11.05 6.20 -9.40
CA ILE A 669 -10.21 4.99 -9.27
C ILE A 669 -9.11 5.24 -8.24
N LEU A 670 -8.82 4.27 -7.38
CA LEU A 670 -7.76 4.35 -6.39
C LEU A 670 -6.79 3.17 -6.53
N ASP A 671 -5.50 3.48 -6.45
CA ASP A 671 -4.43 2.50 -6.28
C ASP A 671 -3.43 3.00 -5.23
N PHE A 672 -3.38 2.29 -4.09
CA PHE A 672 -2.47 2.59 -2.99
C PHE A 672 -1.28 1.63 -2.89
N PHE A 673 -1.10 0.77 -3.90
CA PHE A 673 0.11 -0.02 -4.16
C PHE A 673 0.57 0.28 -5.59
N LEU A 674 0.77 1.57 -5.87
CA LEU A 674 0.80 2.11 -7.22
C LEU A 674 1.94 1.59 -8.10
N GLY A 675 3.11 1.29 -7.50
CA GLY A 675 4.26 0.74 -8.21
C GLY A 675 4.67 1.65 -9.38
N SER A 676 4.63 1.13 -10.61
CA SER A 676 5.00 1.88 -11.82
C SER A 676 3.95 2.89 -12.33
N GLY A 677 2.81 3.03 -11.64
CA GLY A 677 1.76 3.99 -12.03
C GLY A 677 0.84 3.52 -13.15
N THR A 678 0.82 2.23 -13.48
CA THR A 678 0.01 1.71 -14.59
C THR A 678 -1.50 1.93 -14.36
N THR A 679 -1.99 1.73 -13.14
CA THR A 679 -3.43 1.86 -12.82
C THR A 679 -3.96 3.26 -13.10
N ILE A 680 -3.26 4.29 -12.63
CA ILE A 680 -3.68 5.69 -12.83
C ILE A 680 -3.52 6.13 -14.29
N ALA A 681 -2.50 5.62 -15.00
CA ALA A 681 -2.33 5.87 -16.43
C ALA A 681 -3.51 5.30 -17.23
N VAL A 682 -3.92 4.06 -16.94
CA VAL A 682 -5.08 3.41 -17.57
C VAL A 682 -6.38 4.12 -17.21
N ALA A 683 -6.59 4.44 -15.93
CA ALA A 683 -7.78 5.18 -15.49
C ALA A 683 -7.92 6.52 -16.23
N HIS A 684 -6.82 7.26 -16.37
CA HIS A 684 -6.79 8.52 -17.10
C HIS A 684 -7.08 8.34 -18.60
N LYS A 685 -6.42 7.37 -19.26
CA LYS A 685 -6.70 7.04 -20.68
C LYS A 685 -8.16 6.66 -20.90
N LEU A 686 -8.82 6.04 -19.92
CA LEU A 686 -10.24 5.68 -19.97
C LEU A 686 -11.18 6.83 -19.57
N GLY A 687 -10.68 8.02 -19.24
CA GLY A 687 -11.52 9.16 -18.84
C GLY A 687 -12.15 9.02 -17.45
N ARG A 688 -11.44 8.38 -16.52
CA ARG A 688 -11.79 8.31 -15.09
C ARG A 688 -10.90 9.26 -14.29
N LYS A 689 -11.40 9.69 -13.13
CA LYS A 689 -10.56 10.37 -12.14
C LYS A 689 -9.75 9.34 -11.36
N TRP A 690 -8.59 9.72 -10.83
CA TRP A 690 -7.72 8.76 -10.17
C TRP A 690 -6.99 9.30 -8.94
N ILE A 691 -6.66 8.40 -8.02
CA ILE A 691 -5.80 8.63 -6.87
C ILE A 691 -4.72 7.55 -6.87
N GLY A 692 -3.46 7.97 -6.82
CA GLY A 692 -2.32 7.08 -6.75
C GLY A 692 -1.48 7.39 -5.51
N VAL A 693 -1.11 6.36 -4.73
CA VAL A 693 -0.20 6.51 -3.59
C VAL A 693 1.06 5.67 -3.79
N GLU A 694 2.22 6.30 -3.69
CA GLU A 694 3.51 5.62 -3.75
C GLU A 694 4.54 6.30 -2.82
N MET A 695 5.20 5.56 -1.94
CA MET A 695 6.19 6.12 -1.02
C MET A 695 7.60 6.20 -1.63
N GLY A 696 7.95 5.27 -2.52
CA GLY A 696 9.32 5.08 -3.00
C GLY A 696 9.78 6.18 -3.96
N GLU A 697 11.09 6.27 -4.17
CA GLU A 697 11.70 7.25 -5.09
C GLU A 697 11.25 7.08 -6.55
N HIS A 698 10.74 5.91 -6.92
CA HIS A 698 10.12 5.69 -8.22
C HIS A 698 8.84 6.50 -8.44
N PHE A 699 8.28 7.11 -7.40
CA PHE A 699 7.32 8.20 -7.54
C PHE A 699 7.83 9.29 -8.50
N TYR A 700 9.05 9.80 -8.27
CA TYR A 700 9.64 10.88 -9.08
C TYR A 700 10.34 10.36 -10.33
N SER A 701 10.96 9.18 -10.27
CA SER A 701 11.74 8.67 -11.41
C SER A 701 10.93 7.86 -12.43
N VAL A 702 9.74 7.36 -12.06
CA VAL A 702 8.91 6.51 -12.93
C VAL A 702 7.49 7.04 -13.05
N VAL A 703 6.76 7.18 -11.94
CA VAL A 703 5.31 7.44 -11.94
C VAL A 703 4.98 8.83 -12.47
N LEU A 704 5.61 9.88 -11.92
CA LEU A 704 5.39 11.25 -12.34
C LEU A 704 5.81 11.48 -13.82
N PRO A 705 7.00 11.02 -14.27
CA PRO A 705 7.37 10.98 -15.69
C PRO A 705 6.36 10.27 -16.59
N ARG A 706 5.83 9.10 -16.16
CA ARG A 706 4.80 8.37 -16.90
C ARG A 706 3.55 9.22 -17.08
N MET A 707 3.05 9.82 -16.01
CA MET A 707 1.82 10.62 -16.07
C MET A 707 1.98 11.86 -16.95
N LYS A 708 3.14 12.51 -16.94
CA LYS A 708 3.42 13.64 -17.87
C LYS A 708 3.39 13.21 -19.34
N LYS A 709 3.96 12.04 -19.66
CA LYS A 709 3.87 11.45 -21.01
C LYS A 709 2.44 11.08 -21.38
N VAL A 710 1.67 10.54 -20.43
CA VAL A 710 0.23 10.27 -20.62
C VAL A 710 -0.53 11.57 -20.89
N LEU A 711 -0.26 12.66 -20.18
CA LEU A 711 -0.92 13.94 -20.49
C LEU A 711 -0.61 14.43 -21.91
N PHE A 712 0.62 14.29 -22.41
CA PHE A 712 0.97 14.74 -23.76
C PHE A 712 0.37 13.89 -24.89
N TYR A 713 -0.02 12.63 -24.59
CA TYR A 713 -0.36 11.52 -25.50
C TYR A 713 0.78 10.52 -25.71
N ASP A 714 0.86 9.56 -24.80
CA ASP A 714 1.74 8.41 -24.92
C ASP A 714 1.13 7.35 -25.85
N LYS A 715 1.86 6.92 -26.89
CA LYS A 715 1.42 5.91 -27.86
C LYS A 715 1.57 4.46 -27.37
N SER A 716 1.85 4.25 -26.09
CA SER A 716 2.01 2.94 -25.45
C SER A 716 0.69 2.30 -24.99
N GLY A 717 0.72 0.98 -24.79
CA GLY A 717 -0.36 0.22 -24.18
C GLY A 717 -1.73 0.42 -24.85
N ILE A 718 -2.75 0.76 -24.07
CA ILE A 718 -4.15 0.83 -24.55
C ILE A 718 -4.46 2.11 -25.33
N SER A 719 -3.52 3.06 -25.44
CA SER A 719 -3.79 4.37 -26.07
C SER A 719 -4.29 4.27 -27.51
N LYS A 720 -3.90 3.22 -28.24
CA LYS A 720 -4.36 2.99 -29.63
C LYS A 720 -5.76 2.39 -29.71
N GLU A 721 -6.23 1.74 -28.64
CA GLU A 721 -7.53 1.09 -28.57
C GLU A 721 -8.62 2.08 -28.10
N VAL A 722 -8.26 3.00 -27.21
CA VAL A 722 -9.17 4.01 -26.68
C VAL A 722 -9.22 5.22 -27.62
N LYS A 723 -10.08 5.17 -28.64
CA LYS A 723 -10.21 6.20 -29.68
C LYS A 723 -10.45 7.62 -29.16
N GLU A 724 -11.11 7.74 -28.01
CA GLU A 724 -11.51 9.01 -27.41
C GLU A 724 -10.34 9.73 -26.71
N TYR A 725 -9.28 9.00 -26.37
CA TYR A 725 -8.12 9.56 -25.66
C TYR A 725 -7.13 10.15 -26.66
N GLN A 726 -6.81 11.43 -26.48
CA GLN A 726 -5.91 12.21 -27.35
C GLN A 726 -4.82 12.94 -26.56
N GLY A 727 -4.68 12.66 -25.25
CA GLY A 727 -3.92 13.48 -24.32
C GLY A 727 -4.82 14.50 -23.58
N GLY A 728 -4.18 15.44 -22.91
CA GLY A 728 -4.79 16.48 -22.07
C GLY A 728 -5.03 16.01 -20.64
N GLY A 729 -4.96 16.95 -19.69
CA GLY A 729 -5.38 16.70 -18.33
C GLY A 729 -4.77 17.64 -17.30
N PHE A 730 -5.23 17.47 -16.07
CA PHE A 730 -4.84 18.29 -14.93
C PHE A 730 -4.78 17.43 -13.68
N PHE A 731 -3.62 17.26 -13.06
CA PHE A 731 -3.51 16.58 -11.77
C PHE A 731 -2.61 17.35 -10.82
N LYS A 732 -2.72 17.03 -9.53
CA LYS A 732 -1.80 17.53 -8.51
C LYS A 732 -1.00 16.41 -7.88
N TYR A 733 0.17 16.75 -7.40
CA TYR A 733 1.02 15.84 -6.65
C TYR A 733 1.63 16.53 -5.44
N TYR A 734 1.80 15.78 -4.35
CA TYR A 734 2.33 16.28 -3.10
C TYR A 734 2.90 15.16 -2.23
N GLU A 735 3.67 15.52 -1.21
CA GLU A 735 4.21 14.59 -0.22
C GLU A 735 3.47 14.75 1.12
N LEU A 736 3.28 13.66 1.85
CA LEU A 736 2.83 13.73 3.25
C LEU A 736 4.02 13.71 4.21
N GLU A 737 3.87 14.35 5.37
CA GLU A 737 4.74 14.14 6.55
C GLU A 737 4.83 12.63 6.85
N GLN A 738 6.04 12.10 6.90
CA GLN A 738 6.27 10.68 7.20
C GLN A 738 6.35 10.44 8.72
N TYR A 739 6.14 9.19 9.13
CA TYR A 739 6.27 8.77 10.54
C TYR A 739 7.63 9.17 11.15
N GLU A 740 8.72 8.84 10.47
CA GLU A 740 10.09 9.16 10.92
C GLU A 740 10.32 10.67 11.09
N GLU A 741 9.74 11.49 10.20
CA GLU A 741 9.81 12.95 10.31
C GLU A 741 8.98 13.48 11.47
N THR A 742 7.86 12.83 11.78
CA THR A 742 7.04 13.17 12.95
C THR A 742 7.83 12.86 14.22
N LEU A 743 8.39 11.66 14.33
CA LEU A 743 9.23 11.22 15.45
C LEU A 743 10.46 12.10 15.62
N ALA A 744 11.16 12.45 14.53
CA ALA A 744 12.39 13.25 14.60
C ALA A 744 12.16 14.66 15.16
N ASN A 745 10.95 15.20 15.00
CA ASN A 745 10.58 16.53 15.46
C ASN A 745 9.89 16.55 16.83
N THR A 746 9.58 15.38 17.40
CA THR A 746 8.95 15.27 18.72
C THR A 746 10.00 15.60 19.80
N VAL A 747 9.68 16.45 20.79
CA VAL A 747 10.64 16.82 21.84
C VAL A 747 9.99 16.70 23.20
N TYR A 748 10.40 15.70 23.97
CA TYR A 748 10.07 15.59 25.38
C TYR A 748 11.29 15.99 26.20
N GLU A 749 11.23 17.15 26.87
CA GLU A 749 12.32 17.53 27.76
C GLU A 749 12.39 16.61 29.00
N ASN A 750 13.46 16.77 29.78
CA ASN A 750 13.63 16.14 31.08
C ASN A 750 12.74 16.80 32.17
N TYR A 751 11.48 17.06 31.86
CA TYR A 751 10.50 17.50 32.84
C TYR A 751 10.20 16.39 33.85
N ASP A 752 9.93 16.74 35.11
CA ASP A 752 9.32 15.79 36.05
C ASP A 752 8.02 15.20 35.46
N LEU A 753 7.73 13.95 35.82
CA LEU A 753 6.47 13.29 35.43
C LEU A 753 5.32 14.22 35.78
N PHE A 754 4.51 14.56 34.79
CA PHE A 754 3.37 15.44 35.01
C PHE A 754 2.30 14.66 35.76
N ILE A 755 2.08 15.03 37.02
CA ILE A 755 1.09 14.40 37.89
C ILE A 755 -0.06 15.37 38.17
N ILE A 756 -1.29 14.97 37.79
CA ILE A 756 -2.50 15.75 38.02
C ILE A 756 -3.30 15.14 39.18
N GLY A 757 -3.43 15.89 40.27
CA GLY A 757 -4.18 15.45 41.44
C GLY A 757 -3.56 14.24 42.14
N ASP A 758 -4.41 13.33 42.63
CA ASP A 758 -3.98 12.14 43.38
C ASP A 758 -3.69 10.90 42.51
N LYS A 759 -3.61 11.07 41.18
CA LYS A 759 -3.37 9.95 40.25
C LYS A 759 -1.93 9.46 40.33
N SER A 760 -1.73 8.15 40.25
CA SER A 760 -0.37 7.61 40.12
C SER A 760 0.19 7.88 38.71
N PRO A 761 1.53 7.91 38.54
CA PRO A 761 2.18 7.95 37.22
C PRO A 761 1.73 6.84 36.27
N TYR A 762 1.25 5.72 36.79
CA TYR A 762 0.74 4.59 36.00
C TYR A 762 -0.65 4.86 35.39
N GLU A 763 -1.42 5.79 35.97
CA GLU A 763 -2.85 6.01 35.64
C GLU A 763 -3.12 7.28 34.83
N GLN A 764 -2.07 8.00 34.41
CA GLN A 764 -2.20 9.26 33.68
C GLN A 764 -1.25 9.32 32.50
N TYR A 765 -1.65 10.06 31.48
CA TYR A 765 -0.84 10.25 30.29
C TYR A 765 0.26 11.30 30.54
N VAL A 766 1.53 10.85 30.55
CA VAL A 766 2.66 11.71 30.95
C VAL A 766 3.37 12.45 29.80
N PHE A 767 3.02 12.16 28.54
CA PHE A 767 3.66 12.73 27.35
C PHE A 767 3.05 14.06 26.88
N MET A 768 2.27 14.75 27.72
CA MET A 768 1.57 16.00 27.34
C MET A 768 2.47 17.21 27.04
N LYS A 769 3.76 17.17 27.40
CA LYS A 769 4.70 18.30 27.30
C LYS A 769 5.57 18.26 26.04
N ASP A 770 5.05 17.81 24.90
CA ASP A 770 5.80 17.92 23.64
C ASP A 770 5.93 19.40 23.23
N GLU A 771 7.16 19.90 23.19
CA GLU A 771 7.45 21.29 22.86
C GLU A 771 7.48 21.59 21.36
N LYS A 772 7.32 20.57 20.51
CA LYS A 772 7.32 20.73 19.04
C LYS A 772 6.49 21.95 18.60
N MET A 773 5.37 22.20 19.27
CA MET A 773 4.46 23.30 18.96
C MET A 773 4.85 24.68 19.48
N LEU A 774 5.62 24.78 20.56
CA LEU A 774 6.13 26.08 21.01
C LEU A 774 7.00 26.73 19.93
N ARG A 775 7.58 25.94 19.02
CA ARG A 775 8.31 26.44 17.86
C ARG A 775 7.40 27.08 16.83
N ALA A 776 6.20 26.55 16.62
CA ALA A 776 5.26 27.02 15.62
C ALA A 776 4.29 28.09 16.16
N PHE A 777 4.17 28.24 17.48
CA PHE A 777 3.26 29.19 18.12
C PHE A 777 3.99 30.39 18.67
N GLU A 778 3.47 31.58 18.37
CA GLU A 778 3.85 32.82 19.03
C GLU A 778 2.64 33.35 19.78
N ILE A 779 2.75 33.45 21.10
CA ILE A 779 1.68 33.94 21.97
C ILE A 779 1.81 35.47 22.06
N ASP A 780 0.82 36.15 21.51
CA ASP A 780 0.61 37.58 21.71
C ASP A 780 -0.28 37.77 22.94
N TYR A 781 0.36 38.00 24.10
CA TYR A 781 -0.32 38.20 25.38
C TYR A 781 -1.16 39.48 25.42
N GLU A 782 -0.78 40.52 24.67
CA GLU A 782 -1.48 41.80 24.65
C GLU A 782 -2.82 41.67 23.92
N ASN A 783 -2.81 41.00 22.77
CA ASN A 783 -4.00 40.78 21.95
C ASN A 783 -4.75 39.46 22.26
N LYS A 784 -4.28 38.69 23.26
CA LYS A 784 -4.80 37.37 23.62
C LYS A 784 -4.94 36.44 22.42
N LYS A 785 -3.93 36.46 21.54
CA LYS A 785 -3.93 35.74 20.27
C LYS A 785 -2.76 34.75 20.21
N VAL A 786 -2.99 33.62 19.58
CA VAL A 786 -1.92 32.65 19.24
C VAL A 786 -1.70 32.74 17.75
N ASN A 787 -0.52 33.21 17.34
CA ASN A 787 -0.11 33.22 15.94
C ASN A 787 0.55 31.87 15.62
N VAL A 788 0.19 31.31 14.47
CA VAL A 788 0.70 30.02 14.03
C VAL A 788 1.58 30.21 12.80
N ASP A 789 2.84 29.83 12.91
CA ASP A 789 3.79 29.74 11.81
C ASP A 789 4.27 28.30 11.63
N LEU A 790 3.58 27.56 10.76
CA LEU A 790 3.91 26.17 10.46
C LEU A 790 5.21 26.03 9.67
N SER A 791 5.70 27.10 9.02
CA SER A 791 6.96 27.04 8.25
C SER A 791 8.18 26.74 9.13
N LYS A 792 8.07 26.99 10.44
CA LYS A 792 9.07 26.63 11.46
C LYS A 792 9.13 25.12 11.75
N LEU A 793 8.11 24.35 11.36
CA LEU A 793 8.09 22.89 11.52
C LEU A 793 8.67 22.18 10.29
N TYR A 794 8.15 22.52 9.11
CA TYR A 794 8.63 21.98 7.84
C TYR A 794 8.72 23.10 6.81
N GLN A 795 9.76 23.05 5.98
CA GLN A 795 9.85 23.93 4.81
C GLN A 795 8.79 23.52 3.78
N ASN A 796 8.18 24.51 3.09
CA ASN A 796 7.23 24.31 1.99
C ASN A 796 5.94 23.53 2.36
N ILE A 797 5.36 23.79 3.53
CA ILE A 797 4.04 23.24 3.90
C ILE A 797 2.95 23.85 3.03
N ASP A 798 2.07 22.99 2.50
CA ASP A 798 0.83 23.41 1.88
C ASP A 798 -0.30 23.35 2.91
N ILE A 799 -0.60 24.52 3.49
CA ILE A 799 -1.64 24.68 4.51
C ILE A 799 -3.03 24.42 3.91
N ALA A 800 -3.26 24.85 2.68
CA ALA A 800 -4.57 24.73 2.05
C ALA A 800 -4.93 23.25 1.82
N GLU A 801 -4.00 22.48 1.24
CA GLU A 801 -4.23 21.04 1.04
C GLU A 801 -4.28 20.28 2.37
N THR A 802 -3.44 20.67 3.34
CA THR A 802 -3.47 20.10 4.70
C THR A 802 -4.85 20.26 5.34
N LEU A 803 -5.42 21.48 5.31
CA LEU A 803 -6.75 21.75 5.83
C LEU A 803 -7.83 21.00 5.04
N SER A 804 -7.69 20.90 3.72
CA SER A 804 -8.64 20.16 2.88
C SER A 804 -8.65 18.66 3.23
N ASN A 805 -7.48 18.05 3.44
CA ASN A 805 -7.37 16.65 3.84
C ASN A 805 -7.95 16.44 5.26
N LEU A 806 -7.62 17.35 6.19
CA LEU A 806 -8.08 17.25 7.58
C LEU A 806 -9.60 17.43 7.72
N THR A 807 -10.17 18.41 7.04
CA THR A 807 -11.60 18.75 7.16
C THR A 807 -12.49 17.96 6.19
N GLY A 808 -11.89 17.28 5.21
CA GLY A 808 -12.58 16.62 4.12
C GLY A 808 -13.18 17.57 3.07
N LYS A 809 -12.93 18.88 3.20
CA LYS A 809 -13.43 19.89 2.25
C LYS A 809 -12.58 19.92 0.99
N TRP A 810 -13.22 20.12 -0.15
CA TRP A 810 -12.57 20.25 -1.44
C TRP A 810 -12.13 21.71 -1.65
N ILE A 811 -10.99 21.96 -2.28
CA ILE A 811 -10.53 23.33 -2.54
C ILE A 811 -11.24 23.89 -3.76
N LYS A 812 -11.96 24.99 -3.57
CA LYS A 812 -12.62 25.73 -4.66
C LYS A 812 -11.67 26.75 -5.27
N LYS A 813 -11.09 27.63 -4.45
CA LYS A 813 -10.08 28.62 -4.87
C LYS A 813 -8.96 28.73 -3.85
N ILE A 814 -7.78 29.12 -4.32
CA ILE A 814 -6.59 29.32 -3.50
C ILE A 814 -5.83 30.56 -3.92
N THR A 815 -5.38 31.33 -2.94
CA THR A 815 -4.53 32.52 -3.09
C THR A 815 -3.34 32.40 -2.16
N GLN A 816 -2.39 33.34 -2.26
CA GLN A 816 -1.22 33.39 -1.39
C GLN A 816 -1.56 33.46 0.11
N ASN A 817 -2.74 33.99 0.48
CA ASN A 817 -3.11 34.23 1.87
C ASN A 817 -4.37 33.48 2.31
N GLN A 818 -5.16 32.93 1.39
CA GLN A 818 -6.48 32.39 1.73
C GLN A 818 -6.84 31.18 0.86
N VAL A 819 -7.64 30.28 1.43
CA VAL A 819 -8.30 29.17 0.74
C VAL A 819 -9.81 29.30 0.90
N GLU A 820 -10.54 29.09 -0.19
CA GLU A 820 -12.01 29.07 -0.25
C GLU A 820 -12.50 27.65 -0.52
N PHE A 821 -13.52 27.23 0.22
CA PHE A 821 -14.18 25.92 0.06
C PHE A 821 -15.58 26.07 -0.59
N PRO A 822 -16.15 25.00 -1.19
CA PRO A 822 -17.45 25.03 -1.87
C PRO A 822 -18.64 25.51 -1.03
N ASP A 823 -18.57 25.39 0.30
CA ASP A 823 -19.59 25.86 1.23
C ASP A 823 -19.52 27.39 1.49
N GLY A 824 -18.59 28.10 0.85
CA GLY A 824 -18.35 29.53 1.02
C GLY A 824 -17.45 29.87 2.21
N SER A 825 -16.97 28.89 2.96
CA SER A 825 -16.01 29.14 4.03
C SER A 825 -14.64 29.55 3.46
N ILE A 826 -14.05 30.59 4.04
CA ILE A 826 -12.74 31.12 3.66
C ILE A 826 -11.83 31.06 4.89
N VAL A 827 -10.63 30.50 4.73
CA VAL A 827 -9.63 30.42 5.79
C VAL A 827 -8.40 31.21 5.38
N ASN A 828 -7.94 32.10 6.26
CA ASN A 828 -6.67 32.80 6.10
C ASN A 828 -5.52 31.88 6.51
N ILE A 829 -4.69 31.47 5.55
CA ILE A 829 -3.59 30.53 5.79
C ILE A 829 -2.38 31.16 6.46
N LYS A 830 -2.30 32.51 6.51
CA LYS A 830 -1.27 33.24 7.28
C LYS A 830 -1.71 33.58 8.70
N ASP A 831 -2.99 33.43 8.99
CA ASP A 831 -3.58 33.74 10.30
C ASP A 831 -4.51 32.60 10.72
N LEU A 832 -3.92 31.43 10.92
CA LEU A 832 -4.65 30.22 11.28
C LEU A 832 -5.10 30.24 12.74
N ASP A 833 -6.35 29.86 12.99
CA ASP A 833 -6.76 29.46 14.33
C ASP A 833 -6.11 28.11 14.66
N TYR A 834 -5.28 28.07 15.71
CA TYR A 834 -4.64 26.84 16.18
C TYR A 834 -5.63 25.69 16.44
N LYS A 835 -6.89 26.00 16.77
CA LYS A 835 -7.94 24.98 16.96
C LYS A 835 -8.23 24.20 15.69
N SER A 836 -8.13 24.84 14.53
CA SER A 836 -8.39 24.22 13.22
C SER A 836 -7.37 23.13 12.86
N ILE A 837 -6.16 23.22 13.41
CA ILE A 837 -5.06 22.30 13.15
C ILE A 837 -4.71 21.43 14.37
N LYS A 838 -5.52 21.50 15.44
CA LYS A 838 -5.32 20.78 16.71
C LYS A 838 -5.06 19.28 16.49
N GLN A 839 -5.78 18.62 15.59
CA GLN A 839 -5.62 17.18 15.33
C GLN A 839 -4.31 16.81 14.64
N LEU A 840 -3.67 17.77 13.96
CA LEU A 840 -2.33 17.59 13.36
C LEU A 840 -1.22 17.73 14.39
N ILE A 841 -1.56 17.92 15.67
CA ILE A 841 -0.68 18.57 16.62
C ILE A 841 -0.80 17.98 18.04
N TRP A 842 -2.01 17.86 18.58
CA TRP A 842 -2.27 17.55 19.98
C TRP A 842 -3.07 16.27 20.11
N TRP A 843 -2.51 15.33 20.85
CA TRP A 843 -3.18 14.13 21.33
C TRP A 843 -3.66 14.38 22.75
N GLU A 844 -4.97 14.24 22.96
CA GLU A 844 -5.64 14.49 24.24
C GLU A 844 -4.92 13.91 25.46
#